data_AF-A0A2D7Z8I9-F1
#
_entry.id   AF-A0A2D7Z8I9-F1
#
_cell.length_a   1.000
_cell.length_b   1.000
_cell.length_c   1.000
_cell.angle_alpha   90.00
_cell.angle_beta   90.00
_cell.angle_gamma   90.00
#
_symmetry.space_group_name_H-M   'P 1'
#
loop_
_entity.id
_entity.type
_entity.pdbx_description
1 polymer ?
#
loop_
_entity_poly.entity_id
_entity_poly.type
_entity_poly.pdbx_seq_one_letter_code
_entity_poly.pdbx_strand_id
1 'polypeptide(L)'
;MSNRAIVTLVILFVMPTASAIDSDVKEVELFSKAIVLDEPGTANLGIIVHLAHRNLFLDPLPVAGEYNGTWIVGRQGPLPTTWLHELEDSGMDCTTFVPPSSFLCHLNQMDVSELHALGVVAARQLEPKDKLDTRVIPLLAGIIEQPFFGDGVGLWTVVFTRETPEPSFLPNADGLKWLSIGERIGTVEADRSGIEILSHSDVIEWIEPKALRISLNDVARDVMGIDAIANSSWVQQHHQSWSGLDGSGVQVTVADTGLDSGADDADMHPDFKGRIANITSFPLDSSWAGYLDNTNLDDGASDLDSGHGTHVAGSVLGDGDHSGGTIIGAAPGASLDFQAVEQYVNWKSSYENSWDISDGYFLMGLPDDLTDIFRPAAENGSRVHTNSWGSDVSGKYTADSMVADINSVDFDELLIVFAAGNAGTDNNVDGEIDFDSIGSPATAKNVLTVGASENDRPQSCDDSGSCSSVFKWNSFGYGADPLKTDLSADNIEGMAAFSSRGPTSDGRIKPDISAPGTWILSTKSRQTSDEGWGGYNSSYTHMGGTSMATPLTAGASALIIEHLLKQRNMSSPSSALVKGLLAGLGVDMDGQYGGQNGAAEVAPNPHEGWGRVDLQGLMNATILDRQQISTGESHPFQFTLTGNVTRLRVMGSWTDPASSPAVAYNLVNRIDMSLIAPDGTTWSTLNLRDNLIGLSVTNATKGVWTVWVNGTDVPIGPQNVSL
;
A
#
# COMPACT_ATOMS: atom_id res chain seq x y z
N MET A 1 31.08 -48.25 -22.83
CA MET A 1 32.17 -47.80 -23.80
C MET A 1 31.91 -46.36 -24.26
N SER A 2 32.23 -45.42 -23.41
CA SER A 2 33.18 -44.33 -23.11
C SER A 2 32.74 -43.03 -23.81
N ASN A 3 32.48 -41.90 -23.01
CA ASN A 3 33.43 -40.83 -22.67
C ASN A 3 32.67 -39.51 -22.44
N ARG A 4 32.44 -39.09 -21.17
CA ARG A 4 32.39 -37.73 -20.60
C ARG A 4 33.62 -37.47 -19.73
N ALA A 5 34.57 -36.66 -20.21
CA ALA A 5 35.68 -35.90 -19.60
C ALA A 5 35.17 -34.54 -19.08
N ILE A 6 35.17 -34.36 -17.74
CA ILE A 6 35.55 -33.54 -16.57
C ILE A 6 36.88 -32.82 -16.83
N VAL A 7 36.83 -31.45 -16.93
CA VAL A 7 37.94 -30.58 -16.45
C VAL A 7 37.32 -29.36 -15.76
N THR A 8 37.44 -29.17 -14.35
CA THR A 8 37.88 -28.35 -13.19
C THR A 8 38.61 -27.09 -13.65
N LEU A 9 38.02 -25.85 -13.35
CA LEU A 9 38.82 -24.65 -12.99
C LEU A 9 38.29 -24.06 -11.67
N VAL A 10 39.01 -24.31 -10.47
CA VAL A 10 39.59 -23.76 -9.23
C VAL A 10 39.89 -22.27 -9.40
N ILE A 11 39.04 -21.35 -8.77
CA ILE A 11 39.63 -20.08 -8.26
C ILE A 11 39.26 -19.95 -6.78
N LEU A 12 40.15 -20.35 -5.78
CA LEU A 12 40.82 -19.99 -4.52
C LEU A 12 40.83 -18.47 -4.31
N PHE A 13 39.98 -17.88 -3.44
CA PHE A 13 40.42 -16.74 -2.59
C PHE A 13 39.99 -16.98 -1.15
N VAL A 14 40.86 -17.49 -0.26
CA VAL A 14 41.54 -17.28 1.04
C VAL A 14 40.62 -16.54 2.00
N MET A 15 39.88 -17.26 2.86
CA MET A 15 39.42 -17.01 4.24
C MET A 15 40.56 -16.46 5.11
N PRO A 16 40.26 -15.36 5.89
CA PRO A 16 40.91 -15.56 7.21
C PRO A 16 39.89 -15.59 8.35
N THR A 17 39.83 -16.75 9.16
CA THR A 17 39.92 -17.30 10.52
C THR A 17 39.28 -16.34 11.53
N ALA A 18 38.13 -16.66 12.07
CA ALA A 18 37.48 -16.68 13.40
C ALA A 18 38.50 -16.87 14.52
N SER A 19 38.79 -15.79 15.35
CA SER A 19 38.63 -15.94 16.82
C SER A 19 39.20 -14.71 17.52
N ALA A 20 38.35 -13.88 18.24
CA ALA A 20 38.18 -13.68 19.71
C ALA A 20 38.15 -12.19 20.02
N ILE A 21 36.94 -11.59 20.32
CA ILE A 21 36.90 -10.78 21.57
C ILE A 21 35.44 -10.41 21.83
N ASP A 22 34.62 -11.21 22.60
CA ASP A 22 33.71 -10.88 23.71
C ASP A 22 34.17 -9.61 24.47
N SER A 23 33.35 -8.51 24.47
CA SER A 23 32.79 -7.87 25.68
C SER A 23 32.55 -6.38 25.39
N ASP A 24 31.22 -5.94 25.10
CA ASP A 24 30.73 -4.78 25.90
C ASP A 24 29.73 -3.98 25.06
N VAL A 25 28.42 -4.20 25.11
CA VAL A 25 27.33 -3.31 25.57
C VAL A 25 27.87 -1.90 25.82
N LYS A 26 27.62 -0.86 24.79
CA LYS A 26 27.08 0.51 25.00
C LYS A 26 27.71 1.46 23.99
N GLU A 27 26.93 1.97 22.95
CA GLU A 27 26.81 3.44 22.83
C GLU A 27 26.20 3.79 21.46
N VAL A 28 24.85 4.08 21.29
CA VAL A 28 24.05 5.29 21.00
C VAL A 28 24.97 6.48 20.71
N GLU A 29 25.20 6.90 19.29
CA GLU A 29 25.19 8.28 18.75
C GLU A 29 26.17 8.37 17.57
N LEU A 30 25.70 8.31 16.20
CA LEU A 30 26.48 9.27 15.38
C LEU A 30 25.61 9.77 14.23
N PHE A 31 24.74 10.81 14.41
CA PHE A 31 24.60 11.99 13.53
C PHE A 31 25.77 12.97 13.75
N SER A 32 26.73 13.06 12.72
CA SER A 32 27.23 14.39 12.28
C SER A 32 28.53 14.21 11.51
N LYS A 33 28.57 14.42 10.07
CA LYS A 33 29.41 15.30 9.22
C LYS A 33 30.53 14.49 8.55
N ALA A 34 30.29 13.96 7.38
CA ALA A 34 31.51 13.56 6.62
C ALA A 34 32.04 14.77 5.84
N ILE A 35 32.95 15.68 6.40
CA ILE A 35 33.92 16.60 5.78
C ILE A 35 35.19 15.82 5.41
N VAL A 36 35.43 15.46 4.08
CA VAL A 36 36.72 15.00 3.53
C VAL A 36 37.65 16.22 3.36
N LEU A 37 38.66 16.47 4.25
CA LEU A 37 39.84 17.38 4.26
C LEU A 37 40.86 16.95 3.20
N ASP A 38 40.93 17.76 2.01
CA ASP A 38 42.24 17.87 1.34
C ASP A 38 42.73 19.32 1.39
N GLU A 39 43.94 19.70 2.05
CA GLU A 39 45.04 20.70 2.07
C GLU A 39 44.48 22.12 1.98
N PRO A 40 45.16 23.06 2.76
CA PRO A 40 44.71 24.38 3.25
C PRO A 40 44.71 25.43 2.12
N GLY A 41 43.53 25.44 1.37
CA GLY A 41 43.12 26.72 0.74
C GLY A 41 42.27 26.45 -0.50
N THR A 42 40.96 25.89 -0.32
CA THR A 42 39.62 26.03 -0.94
C THR A 42 38.85 24.72 -0.76
N ALA A 43 38.29 24.32 0.41
CA ALA A 43 37.34 23.20 0.65
C ALA A 43 36.26 23.16 -0.43
N ASN A 44 36.57 22.60 -1.66
CA ASN A 44 35.47 22.32 -2.62
C ASN A 44 34.48 21.28 -2.05
N LEU A 45 33.47 21.65 -1.31
CA LEU A 45 32.43 20.84 -0.62
C LEU A 45 31.60 20.05 -1.65
N GLY A 46 32.05 18.83 -2.15
CA GLY A 46 31.23 17.91 -2.97
C GLY A 46 29.99 17.42 -2.22
N ILE A 47 28.75 17.09 -2.98
CA ILE A 47 27.43 16.64 -2.48
C ILE A 47 27.25 15.16 -2.85
N ILE A 48 26.85 14.30 -1.74
CA ILE A 48 26.53 12.90 -2.06
C ILE A 48 25.01 12.76 -2.20
N VAL A 49 24.61 12.10 -3.43
CA VAL A 49 23.16 11.89 -3.62
C VAL A 49 22.85 10.38 -3.62
N HIS A 50 21.49 10.03 -3.30
CA HIS A 50 21.13 8.61 -3.12
C HIS A 50 20.25 8.16 -4.28
N LEU A 51 20.88 7.17 -5.19
CA LEU A 51 20.11 6.62 -6.34
C LEU A 51 19.58 5.23 -5.99
N ALA A 52 18.71 4.53 -6.69
CA ALA A 52 17.97 3.26 -6.50
C ALA A 52 18.92 2.11 -6.16
N HIS A 53 20.36 2.25 -6.55
CA HIS A 53 21.14 1.02 -6.28
C HIS A 53 22.53 1.38 -5.77
N ARG A 54 22.72 2.73 -5.61
CA ARG A 54 24.02 3.10 -4.99
C ARG A 54 24.02 4.61 -4.68
N ASN A 55 24.93 5.03 -3.79
CA ASN A 55 25.15 6.47 -3.56
C ASN A 55 26.09 7.05 -4.64
N LEU A 56 25.78 8.39 -5.12
CA LEU A 56 26.60 8.98 -6.20
C LEU A 56 27.15 10.33 -5.72
N PHE A 57 28.51 10.49 -5.87
CA PHE A 57 29.15 11.76 -5.48
C PHE A 57 29.07 12.78 -6.62
N LEU A 58 28.57 14.10 -6.23
CA LEU A 58 28.51 15.13 -7.28
C LEU A 58 29.82 15.94 -7.26
N ASP A 59 30.31 16.30 -8.56
CA ASP A 59 31.60 16.99 -8.62
C ASP A 59 31.40 18.51 -8.36
N PRO A 60 32.30 19.09 -7.59
CA PRO A 60 32.19 20.55 -7.43
C PRO A 60 32.33 21.27 -8.78
N LEU A 61 31.54 22.45 -8.81
CA LEU A 61 31.59 23.14 -10.13
C LEU A 61 32.97 23.78 -10.31
N PRO A 62 33.59 23.73 -11.55
CA PRO A 62 34.88 24.37 -11.81
C PRO A 62 34.77 25.90 -11.85
N VAL A 63 35.96 26.70 -11.99
CA VAL A 63 36.00 28.18 -11.88
C VAL A 63 35.43 28.80 -13.17
N ALA A 64 35.40 28.07 -14.30
CA ALA A 64 34.77 28.59 -15.54
C ALA A 64 34.33 27.41 -16.42
N GLY A 65 33.26 27.59 -17.21
CA GLY A 65 32.77 26.51 -18.10
C GLY A 65 31.25 26.64 -18.32
N GLU A 66 30.84 25.74 -19.18
CA GLU A 66 29.39 25.82 -19.52
C GLU A 66 28.77 24.42 -19.42
N TYR A 67 27.47 24.43 -18.88
CA TYR A 67 26.79 23.13 -18.75
C TYR A 67 25.56 23.09 -19.66
N ASN A 68 25.52 21.91 -20.41
CA ASN A 68 24.36 21.65 -21.28
C ASN A 68 23.92 20.18 -21.16
N GLY A 69 22.53 19.98 -21.08
CA GLY A 69 22.04 18.59 -20.98
C GLY A 69 21.50 18.28 -19.58
N THR A 70 21.20 16.96 -19.33
CA THR A 70 20.52 16.62 -18.06
C THR A 70 21.56 16.31 -16.98
N TRP A 71 21.39 17.12 -16.02
CA TRP A 71 22.37 16.97 -14.92
C TRP A 71 21.65 16.90 -13.57
N ILE A 72 22.35 16.13 -12.71
CA ILE A 72 21.93 16.31 -11.29
C ILE A 72 22.68 17.52 -10.71
N VAL A 73 21.89 18.48 -10.34
CA VAL A 73 22.55 19.68 -9.75
C VAL A 73 22.18 19.80 -8.27
N GLY A 74 23.29 20.18 -7.52
CA GLY A 74 23.07 20.11 -6.07
C GLY A 74 23.60 21.38 -5.38
N ARG A 75 22.96 21.72 -4.28
CA ARG A 75 23.47 22.82 -3.42
C ARG A 75 23.55 22.33 -1.97
N GLN A 76 24.26 23.15 -1.13
CA GLN A 76 24.38 22.75 0.28
C GLN A 76 23.05 22.99 1.02
N GLY A 77 22.60 21.98 1.69
CA GLY A 77 21.32 22.01 2.42
C GLY A 77 21.39 22.92 3.65
N PRO A 78 20.13 23.16 4.09
CA PRO A 78 18.79 22.79 3.62
C PRO A 78 18.35 23.65 2.41
N LEU A 79 17.43 22.92 1.39
CA LEU A 79 17.05 23.64 0.15
C LEU A 79 15.95 24.66 0.45
N PRO A 80 16.09 25.86 0.25
CA PRO A 80 15.00 26.83 0.42
C PRO A 80 13.77 26.46 -0.43
N THR A 81 12.65 26.71 0.09
CA THR A 81 11.35 26.36 -0.53
C THR A 81 11.24 27.00 -1.92
N THR A 82 12.12 28.13 -2.13
CA THR A 82 11.92 28.85 -3.41
C THR A 82 12.94 28.38 -4.46
N TRP A 83 13.82 27.57 -4.05
CA TRP A 83 15.01 27.28 -4.89
C TRP A 83 14.60 26.59 -6.19
N LEU A 84 13.68 25.58 -6.15
CA LEU A 84 13.25 24.94 -7.41
C LEU A 84 12.65 25.97 -8.37
N HIS A 85 11.81 26.91 -7.72
CA HIS A 85 11.22 27.94 -8.61
C HIS A 85 12.30 28.87 -9.18
N GLU A 86 13.31 29.14 -8.41
CA GLU A 86 14.44 29.97 -8.87
C GLU A 86 15.23 29.29 -9.99
N LEU A 87 15.41 27.91 -9.77
CA LEU A 87 16.11 27.16 -10.84
C LEU A 87 15.27 27.13 -12.12
N GLU A 88 13.92 27.05 -11.95
CA GLU A 88 13.06 26.99 -13.15
C GLU A 88 12.95 28.38 -13.79
N ASP A 89 12.94 29.49 -12.87
CA ASP A 89 12.83 30.86 -13.41
C ASP A 89 14.10 31.23 -14.19
N SER A 90 15.23 30.45 -13.95
CA SER A 90 16.51 30.74 -14.63
C SER A 90 16.59 29.99 -15.96
N GLY A 91 15.45 29.30 -16.21
CA GLY A 91 15.41 28.66 -17.54
C GLY A 91 15.78 27.18 -17.49
N MET A 92 16.07 26.56 -16.23
CA MET A 92 16.31 25.11 -16.10
C MET A 92 14.98 24.36 -15.98
N ASP A 93 15.04 23.07 -16.54
CA ASP A 93 13.87 22.17 -16.36
C ASP A 93 14.21 21.02 -15.41
N CYS A 94 13.71 21.26 -14.29
CA CYS A 94 14.10 20.24 -13.28
C CYS A 94 12.89 19.36 -12.95
N THR A 95 13.06 18.05 -13.06
CA THR A 95 11.85 17.19 -13.10
C THR A 95 11.90 16.16 -11.97
N THR A 96 13.21 15.94 -11.43
CA THR A 96 13.28 14.87 -10.42
C THR A 96 14.17 15.33 -9.27
N PHE A 97 13.55 15.41 -8.17
CA PHE A 97 14.40 15.63 -6.98
C PHE A 97 15.26 14.39 -6.68
N VAL A 98 16.58 14.69 -6.55
CA VAL A 98 17.48 13.59 -6.13
C VAL A 98 18.03 13.90 -4.72
N PRO A 99 17.52 13.15 -3.69
CA PRO A 99 17.91 13.46 -2.30
C PRO A 99 19.43 13.40 -2.11
N PRO A 100 19.87 14.10 -1.08
CA PRO A 100 19.15 14.89 -0.05
C PRO A 100 18.99 16.35 -0.48
N SER A 101 19.73 16.88 -1.45
CA SER A 101 19.58 18.33 -1.72
C SER A 101 19.89 18.62 -3.20
N SER A 102 19.42 17.79 -4.21
CA SER A 102 19.76 18.01 -5.63
C SER A 102 18.54 17.71 -6.50
N PHE A 103 18.56 18.24 -7.63
CA PHE A 103 17.50 17.94 -8.62
C PHE A 103 18.13 17.48 -9.93
N LEU A 104 17.49 16.59 -10.59
CA LEU A 104 17.84 16.26 -11.98
C LEU A 104 17.21 17.29 -12.93
N CYS A 105 18.11 18.01 -13.52
CA CYS A 105 17.60 19.13 -14.34
C CYS A 105 18.20 19.10 -15.73
N HIS A 106 17.35 19.62 -16.58
CA HIS A 106 17.93 19.83 -17.92
C HIS A 106 18.40 21.29 -18.04
N LEU A 107 19.70 21.47 -18.40
CA LEU A 107 20.30 22.82 -18.45
C LEU A 107 20.51 23.21 -19.92
N ASN A 108 20.04 24.53 -20.30
CA ASN A 108 20.21 25.00 -21.71
C ASN A 108 21.35 26.02 -21.79
N GLN A 109 22.62 25.49 -21.87
CA GLN A 109 23.87 26.29 -22.02
C GLN A 109 23.99 27.35 -20.92
N MET A 110 24.10 26.89 -19.68
CA MET A 110 24.24 27.78 -18.51
C MET A 110 25.70 27.88 -18.07
N ASP A 111 26.12 29.17 -17.87
CA ASP A 111 27.52 29.37 -17.40
C ASP A 111 27.66 29.06 -15.90
N VAL A 112 28.88 28.68 -15.52
CA VAL A 112 29.11 28.27 -14.12
C VAL A 112 28.82 29.46 -13.20
N SER A 113 29.08 30.70 -13.64
CA SER A 113 28.80 31.87 -12.77
C SER A 113 27.30 32.04 -12.52
N GLU A 114 26.47 31.64 -13.50
CA GLU A 114 25.00 31.68 -13.33
C GLU A 114 24.52 30.59 -12.38
N LEU A 115 25.14 29.44 -12.47
CA LEU A 115 24.76 28.33 -11.56
C LEU A 115 25.19 28.63 -10.13
N HIS A 116 26.33 29.36 -10.00
CA HIS A 116 26.74 29.73 -8.62
C HIS A 116 25.78 30.77 -8.04
N ALA A 117 25.27 31.70 -8.89
CA ALA A 117 24.34 32.75 -8.41
C ALA A 117 23.02 32.14 -7.93
N LEU A 118 22.83 30.91 -8.45
CA LEU A 118 21.56 30.25 -8.04
C LEU A 118 21.80 29.28 -6.89
N GLY A 119 23.10 29.29 -6.43
CA GLY A 119 23.39 28.50 -5.22
C GLY A 119 23.78 27.05 -5.54
N VAL A 120 24.05 26.78 -6.85
CA VAL A 120 24.48 25.41 -7.23
C VAL A 120 25.99 25.29 -6.97
N VAL A 121 26.33 24.11 -6.20
CA VAL A 121 27.76 24.03 -5.80
C VAL A 121 28.38 22.76 -6.38
N ALA A 122 27.47 21.79 -6.92
CA ALA A 122 28.03 20.56 -7.52
C ALA A 122 27.03 19.98 -8.54
N ALA A 123 27.60 19.28 -9.55
CA ALA A 123 26.72 18.69 -10.57
C ALA A 123 27.39 17.44 -11.16
N ARG A 124 26.46 16.49 -11.54
CA ARG A 124 27.00 15.28 -12.22
C ARG A 124 25.89 14.68 -13.10
N GLN A 125 26.33 13.87 -14.24
CA GLN A 125 25.31 13.22 -15.09
C GLN A 125 25.07 11.78 -14.61
N LEU A 126 23.84 11.33 -14.94
CA LEU A 126 23.56 9.92 -14.61
C LEU A 126 24.30 8.99 -15.58
N GLU A 127 24.80 7.91 -14.94
CA GLU A 127 25.43 6.91 -15.83
C GLU A 127 24.39 5.89 -16.31
N PRO A 128 24.60 5.24 -17.44
CA PRO A 128 23.64 4.31 -18.03
C PRO A 128 23.24 3.19 -17.06
N LYS A 129 24.17 2.76 -16.30
CA LYS A 129 23.82 1.64 -15.39
C LYS A 129 22.87 2.10 -14.28
N ASP A 130 22.83 3.38 -14.01
CA ASP A 130 21.99 3.90 -12.91
C ASP A 130 20.54 4.07 -13.37
N LYS A 131 20.33 3.76 -14.72
CA LYS A 131 18.99 4.02 -15.27
C LYS A 131 18.22 2.71 -15.47
N LEU A 132 18.88 1.54 -14.96
CA LEU A 132 18.25 0.25 -15.32
C LEU A 132 17.74 -0.44 -14.05
N ASP A 133 16.44 -1.01 -14.17
CA ASP A 133 15.92 -1.95 -13.15
C ASP A 133 16.74 -3.25 -13.12
N THR A 134 16.95 -3.72 -11.97
CA THR A 134 17.91 -4.84 -11.79
C THR A 134 17.42 -6.09 -12.53
N ARG A 135 16.18 -6.03 -12.92
CA ARG A 135 15.63 -7.23 -13.59
C ARG A 135 15.83 -7.13 -15.10
N VAL A 136 16.50 -5.92 -15.61
CA VAL A 136 16.58 -5.70 -17.07
C VAL A 136 17.64 -6.66 -17.66
N ILE A 137 18.70 -6.86 -16.95
CA ILE A 137 19.78 -7.66 -17.55
C ILE A 137 19.46 -9.15 -17.42
N PRO A 138 18.88 -9.60 -16.25
CA PRO A 138 18.57 -11.03 -16.15
C PRO A 138 17.36 -11.43 -17.02
N LEU A 139 16.49 -10.51 -17.36
CA LEU A 139 15.31 -10.80 -18.21
C LEU A 139 15.71 -10.81 -19.68
N LEU A 140 16.83 -9.94 -20.11
CA LEU A 140 17.28 -9.95 -21.52
C LEU A 140 18.21 -11.14 -21.78
N ALA A 141 18.77 -11.64 -20.65
CA ALA A 141 19.68 -12.80 -20.79
C ALA A 141 18.91 -14.11 -20.70
N GLY A 142 17.57 -13.95 -20.49
CA GLY A 142 16.71 -15.15 -20.45
C GLY A 142 16.90 -15.97 -19.18
N ILE A 143 17.51 -15.31 -18.17
CA ILE A 143 17.80 -15.99 -16.88
C ILE A 143 16.52 -16.05 -16.04
N ILE A 144 15.54 -15.08 -16.17
CA ILE A 144 14.28 -15.08 -15.39
C ILE A 144 13.12 -14.85 -16.37
N GLU A 145 12.12 -15.80 -16.32
CA GLU A 145 10.99 -15.82 -17.29
C GLU A 145 9.76 -15.17 -16.64
N GLN A 146 9.15 -14.13 -17.22
CA GLN A 146 7.97 -13.38 -16.77
C GLN A 146 7.07 -13.10 -17.97
N PRO A 147 5.81 -12.98 -17.80
CA PRO A 147 4.86 -12.68 -18.89
C PRO A 147 5.23 -11.37 -19.62
N PHE A 148 5.50 -11.24 -21.00
CA PHE A 148 5.75 -10.08 -21.88
C PHE A 148 7.22 -10.01 -22.27
N PHE A 149 8.05 -11.18 -21.81
CA PHE A 149 9.50 -11.23 -22.12
C PHE A 149 9.84 -12.60 -22.69
N GLY A 150 10.32 -12.56 -24.04
CA GLY A 150 10.65 -13.82 -24.76
C GLY A 150 11.54 -13.52 -25.97
N ASP A 151 12.67 -14.56 -26.43
CA ASP A 151 13.56 -14.50 -27.62
C ASP A 151 14.46 -13.26 -27.56
N GLY A 152 14.96 -12.70 -26.33
CA GLY A 152 15.97 -11.61 -26.28
C GLY A 152 15.31 -10.23 -26.42
N VAL A 153 13.87 -10.11 -26.43
CA VAL A 153 13.15 -8.82 -26.53
C VAL A 153 12.05 -8.79 -25.46
N GLY A 154 11.83 -7.67 -24.74
CA GLY A 154 10.89 -7.63 -23.59
C GLY A 154 10.17 -6.27 -23.55
N LEU A 155 9.04 -6.25 -23.07
CA LEU A 155 8.30 -4.98 -22.86
C LEU A 155 8.72 -4.28 -21.57
N TRP A 156 9.15 -3.01 -21.90
CA TRP A 156 9.79 -2.28 -20.79
C TRP A 156 9.02 -0.98 -20.55
N THR A 157 8.92 -0.78 -19.40
CA THR A 157 8.43 0.56 -19.06
C THR A 157 9.61 1.51 -18.85
N VAL A 158 9.68 2.76 -19.63
CA VAL A 158 10.78 3.73 -19.48
C VAL A 158 10.22 5.01 -18.85
N VAL A 159 11.17 5.64 -18.10
CA VAL A 159 10.81 6.93 -17.49
C VAL A 159 11.66 8.02 -18.16
N PHE A 160 11.05 9.21 -18.66
CA PHE A 160 11.78 10.27 -19.37
C PHE A 160 12.31 11.31 -18.36
N THR A 161 13.41 12.04 -18.62
CA THR A 161 14.08 13.02 -17.74
C THR A 161 13.32 14.35 -17.77
N ARG A 162 12.24 14.45 -18.79
CA ARG A 162 11.39 15.64 -18.82
C ARG A 162 9.94 15.22 -19.09
N GLU A 163 9.07 16.09 -18.64
CA GLU A 163 7.64 15.86 -18.90
C GLU A 163 7.32 16.15 -20.38
N THR A 164 6.77 15.18 -21.05
CA THR A 164 6.31 15.22 -22.44
C THR A 164 7.48 15.36 -23.41
N PRO A 165 8.49 14.48 -23.40
CA PRO A 165 9.64 14.60 -24.31
C PRO A 165 9.19 14.67 -25.78
N GLU A 166 9.66 15.71 -26.39
CA GLU A 166 9.34 15.78 -27.83
C GLU A 166 9.73 14.49 -28.56
N PRO A 167 8.81 13.91 -29.12
CA PRO A 167 9.01 12.62 -29.78
C PRO A 167 10.25 12.63 -30.70
N SER A 168 10.60 13.83 -31.33
CA SER A 168 11.77 13.91 -32.22
C SER A 168 13.09 13.75 -31.44
N PHE A 169 13.11 13.83 -30.09
CA PHE A 169 14.33 13.75 -29.26
C PHE A 169 14.47 12.36 -28.63
N LEU A 170 13.46 11.49 -28.93
CA LEU A 170 13.54 10.14 -28.35
C LEU A 170 14.42 9.24 -29.24
N PRO A 171 15.21 8.47 -28.59
CA PRO A 171 16.08 7.58 -29.36
C PRO A 171 15.28 6.64 -30.27
N ASN A 172 15.78 6.69 -31.54
CA ASN A 172 15.13 5.78 -32.51
C ASN A 172 16.19 4.94 -33.22
N ALA A 173 16.14 3.62 -32.96
CA ALA A 173 17.11 2.71 -33.62
C ALA A 173 16.49 1.32 -33.76
N ASP A 174 17.21 0.44 -34.56
CA ASP A 174 16.76 -0.96 -34.73
C ASP A 174 16.85 -1.73 -33.40
N GLY A 175 15.65 -2.32 -32.95
CA GLY A 175 15.68 -3.13 -31.70
C GLY A 175 14.96 -2.40 -30.56
N LEU A 176 14.41 -1.16 -30.93
CA LEU A 176 13.66 -0.35 -29.95
C LEU A 176 12.41 0.22 -30.64
N LYS A 177 11.27 -0.21 -29.95
CA LYS A 177 9.99 0.28 -30.50
C LYS A 177 9.13 0.86 -29.37
N TRP A 178 8.81 2.10 -29.57
CA TRP A 178 8.00 2.70 -28.50
C TRP A 178 6.52 2.28 -28.63
N LEU A 179 5.99 1.80 -27.56
CA LEU A 179 4.62 1.23 -27.65
C LEU A 179 3.61 2.20 -27.03
N SER A 180 4.17 2.98 -26.17
CA SER A 180 3.36 4.09 -25.66
C SER A 180 4.27 5.12 -24.99
N ILE A 181 4.00 6.40 -25.43
CA ILE A 181 4.75 7.47 -24.76
C ILE A 181 3.77 8.30 -23.92
N GLY A 182 3.86 8.06 -22.71
CA GLY A 182 3.01 8.81 -21.75
C GLY A 182 3.73 10.09 -21.28
N GLU A 183 3.25 10.95 -20.57
CA GLU A 183 3.78 12.27 -20.16
C GLU A 183 5.15 12.12 -19.49
N ARG A 184 5.52 11.04 -18.88
CA ARG A 184 6.86 10.83 -18.28
C ARG A 184 7.24 9.34 -18.37
N ILE A 185 6.33 8.53 -18.84
CA ILE A 185 6.62 7.08 -18.86
C ILE A 185 6.19 6.54 -20.24
N GLY A 186 7.00 5.84 -20.74
CA GLY A 186 6.68 5.19 -22.04
C GLY A 186 6.90 3.67 -21.98
N THR A 187 6.12 3.12 -22.60
CA THR A 187 6.38 1.67 -22.75
C THR A 187 7.10 1.36 -24.06
N VAL A 188 8.19 0.69 -23.85
CA VAL A 188 8.96 0.37 -25.07
C VAL A 188 9.19 -1.15 -25.14
N GLU A 189 9.09 -1.51 -26.28
CA GLU A 189 9.57 -2.88 -26.53
C GLU A 189 11.02 -2.82 -27.00
N ALA A 190 11.84 -3.40 -26.37
CA ALA A 190 13.25 -3.25 -26.77
C ALA A 190 14.02 -4.52 -26.43
N ASP A 191 14.95 -4.83 -27.39
CA ASP A 191 15.94 -5.90 -27.10
C ASP A 191 17.20 -5.34 -26.44
N ARG A 192 18.26 -6.13 -26.29
CA ARG A 192 19.43 -5.65 -25.52
C ARG A 192 20.01 -4.38 -26.15
N SER A 193 20.13 -4.36 -27.49
CA SER A 193 20.67 -3.16 -28.15
C SER A 193 19.76 -1.94 -27.94
N GLY A 194 18.51 -2.10 -27.85
CA GLY A 194 17.55 -0.99 -27.62
C GLY A 194 17.61 -0.47 -26.18
N ILE A 195 17.93 -1.37 -25.27
CA ILE A 195 18.05 -0.93 -23.86
C ILE A 195 19.38 -0.17 -23.67
N GLU A 196 20.39 -0.62 -24.48
CA GLU A 196 21.67 0.10 -24.39
C GLU A 196 21.53 1.53 -24.95
N ILE A 197 20.77 1.69 -25.93
CA ILE A 197 20.57 3.03 -26.53
C ILE A 197 19.73 3.90 -25.59
N LEU A 198 18.79 3.30 -25.03
CA LEU A 198 17.91 4.09 -24.14
C LEU A 198 18.64 4.48 -22.86
N SER A 199 19.52 3.61 -22.42
CA SER A 199 20.19 3.90 -21.14
C SER A 199 21.24 5.00 -21.33
N HIS A 200 21.72 5.28 -22.62
CA HIS A 200 22.73 6.34 -22.85
C HIS A 200 22.05 7.64 -23.28
N SER A 201 20.80 7.57 -23.32
CA SER A 201 20.10 8.77 -23.81
C SER A 201 19.88 9.75 -22.65
N ASP A 202 19.89 11.04 -23.04
CA ASP A 202 19.75 12.10 -22.01
C ASP A 202 18.28 12.34 -21.67
N VAL A 203 17.41 11.62 -22.41
CA VAL A 203 15.96 11.88 -22.20
C VAL A 203 15.35 10.73 -21.38
N ILE A 204 16.27 9.72 -21.02
CA ILE A 204 15.73 8.55 -20.30
C ILE A 204 16.33 8.57 -18.88
N GLU A 205 15.30 8.49 -18.07
CA GLU A 205 15.70 8.51 -16.65
C GLU A 205 15.74 7.10 -16.07
N TRP A 206 14.83 6.17 -16.61
CA TRP A 206 14.80 4.84 -15.99
C TRP A 206 14.12 3.85 -16.93
N ILE A 207 14.59 2.52 -16.79
CA ILE A 207 13.98 1.48 -17.65
C ILE A 207 13.66 0.26 -16.78
N GLU A 208 12.10 -0.37 -16.91
CA GLU A 208 11.78 -1.59 -16.14
C GLU A 208 10.81 -2.48 -16.91
N PRO A 209 10.64 -3.91 -16.32
CA PRO A 209 9.75 -4.80 -17.08
C PRO A 209 8.26 -4.52 -16.81
N LYS A 210 7.24 -4.95 -17.70
CA LYS A 210 5.80 -4.62 -17.65
C LYS A 210 5.03 -5.69 -16.86
N ALA A 211 3.71 -5.60 -15.73
CA ALA A 211 3.17 -6.61 -14.79
C ALA A 211 1.76 -7.04 -15.23
N LEU A 212 1.13 -8.83 -14.29
CA LEU A 212 -0.26 -9.26 -14.54
C LEU A 212 -0.94 -9.59 -13.21
N ARG A 213 -2.66 -9.87 -13.02
CA ARG A 213 -3.27 -10.15 -11.70
C ARG A 213 -4.62 -10.85 -11.90
N ILE A 214 -5.61 -12.21 -9.94
CA ILE A 214 -7.02 -12.53 -9.55
C ILE A 214 -7.03 -13.02 -8.10
N SER A 215 -8.83 -13.68 -7.31
CA SER A 215 -9.31 -13.78 -5.91
C SER A 215 -9.87 -15.19 -5.61
N LEU A 216 -10.76 -15.69 -3.15
CA LEU A 216 -11.54 -16.60 -2.29
C LEU A 216 -11.73 -15.92 -0.92
N ASN A 217 -13.20 -16.36 0.60
CA ASN A 217 -13.91 -15.58 1.61
C ASN A 217 -14.59 -16.49 2.62
N ASP A 218 -14.64 -17.90 3.69
CA ASP A 218 -15.43 -18.48 4.81
C ASP A 218 -14.47 -18.82 5.97
N VAL A 219 -13.42 -18.84 6.63
CA VAL A 219 -12.51 -19.04 7.77
C VAL A 219 -12.05 -17.67 8.26
N ALA A 220 -12.23 -16.82 7.59
CA ALA A 220 -11.66 -15.50 7.92
C ALA A 220 -12.58 -14.75 8.90
N ARG A 221 -13.95 -15.07 8.99
CA ARG A 221 -14.86 -14.35 9.89
C ARG A 221 -14.60 -14.72 11.36
N ASP A 222 -14.42 -15.96 11.57
CA ASP A 222 -14.17 -16.40 12.96
C ASP A 222 -12.84 -15.81 13.47
N VAL A 223 -11.82 -15.85 12.66
CA VAL A 223 -10.50 -15.31 13.08
C VAL A 223 -10.64 -13.83 13.45
N MET A 224 -11.60 -13.15 12.88
CA MET A 224 -11.70 -11.69 13.11
C MET A 224 -12.70 -11.40 14.23
N GLY A 225 -13.31 -12.52 14.85
CA GLY A 225 -14.24 -12.33 15.99
C GLY A 225 -15.60 -11.81 15.51
N ILE A 226 -15.89 -11.93 14.28
CA ILE A 226 -17.15 -11.39 13.73
C ILE A 226 -18.32 -12.28 14.14
N ASP A 227 -18.10 -13.59 14.19
CA ASP A 227 -19.24 -14.48 14.53
C ASP A 227 -19.73 -14.22 15.95
N ALA A 228 -18.83 -13.83 16.81
CA ALA A 228 -19.24 -13.54 18.21
C ALA A 228 -20.18 -12.32 18.26
N ILE A 229 -19.82 -11.29 17.55
CA ILE A 229 -20.63 -10.05 17.71
C ILE A 229 -21.87 -10.15 16.81
N ALA A 230 -21.93 -11.08 15.93
CA ALA A 230 -23.15 -11.30 15.14
C ALA A 230 -24.17 -12.12 15.94
N ASN A 231 -23.73 -12.81 16.99
CA ASN A 231 -24.61 -13.68 17.82
C ASN A 231 -25.27 -12.86 18.93
N SER A 232 -26.59 -12.80 18.91
CA SER A 232 -27.33 -11.93 19.86
C SER A 232 -27.19 -12.43 21.29
N SER A 233 -27.16 -13.71 21.45
CA SER A 233 -27.00 -14.22 22.84
C SER A 233 -25.65 -13.80 23.43
N TRP A 234 -24.61 -13.99 22.60
CA TRP A 234 -23.28 -13.58 23.11
C TRP A 234 -23.26 -12.09 23.45
N VAL A 235 -23.84 -11.19 22.58
CA VAL A 235 -23.82 -9.73 22.81
C VAL A 235 -24.63 -9.39 24.06
N GLN A 236 -25.75 -10.07 24.30
CA GLN A 236 -26.63 -9.76 25.45
C GLN A 236 -26.00 -10.21 26.77
N GLN A 237 -25.05 -11.15 26.66
CA GLN A 237 -24.32 -11.48 27.90
C GLN A 237 -23.41 -10.33 28.32
N HIS A 238 -23.03 -9.52 27.39
CA HIS A 238 -22.14 -8.39 27.74
C HIS A 238 -22.94 -7.11 27.96
N HIS A 239 -23.97 -6.96 27.10
CA HIS A 239 -24.92 -5.86 27.27
C HIS A 239 -26.35 -6.33 26.99
N GLN A 240 -27.20 -6.35 28.03
CA GLN A 240 -28.51 -7.05 28.00
C GLN A 240 -29.44 -6.40 26.97
N SER A 241 -29.25 -5.09 26.58
CA SER A 241 -30.22 -4.40 25.70
C SER A 241 -29.73 -4.39 24.25
N TRP A 242 -28.48 -4.91 24.04
CA TRP A 242 -27.96 -4.90 22.65
C TRP A 242 -28.25 -6.22 21.94
N SER A 243 -28.26 -6.15 20.54
CA SER A 243 -28.45 -7.37 19.71
C SER A 243 -27.26 -7.58 18.78
N GLY A 244 -27.32 -8.78 18.15
CA GLY A 244 -26.22 -9.12 17.24
C GLY A 244 -26.12 -8.13 16.08
N LEU A 245 -24.88 -8.07 15.58
CA LEU A 245 -24.65 -7.12 14.46
C LEU A 245 -24.45 -7.87 13.14
N ASP A 246 -25.06 -7.36 12.09
CA ASP A 246 -24.84 -8.03 10.78
C ASP A 246 -24.61 -6.99 9.68
N GLY A 247 -24.57 -5.65 10.14
CA GLY A 247 -24.23 -4.60 9.16
C GLY A 247 -25.50 -3.92 8.64
N SER A 248 -26.66 -4.29 9.22
CA SER A 248 -27.92 -3.68 8.74
C SER A 248 -27.91 -2.16 8.94
N GLY A 249 -28.38 -1.47 7.87
CA GLY A 249 -28.51 0.01 8.01
C GLY A 249 -27.23 0.72 7.55
N VAL A 250 -26.25 -0.13 7.12
CA VAL A 250 -25.00 0.51 6.67
C VAL A 250 -24.78 0.14 5.20
N GLN A 251 -24.56 1.15 4.42
CA GLN A 251 -24.24 0.89 3.01
C GLN A 251 -22.72 0.93 2.77
N VAL A 252 -22.22 -0.10 1.96
CA VAL A 252 -20.78 -0.20 1.68
C VAL A 252 -20.60 -0.13 0.15
N THR A 253 -19.71 0.84 -0.19
CA THR A 253 -19.35 0.90 -1.63
C THR A 253 -18.09 0.08 -1.91
N VAL A 254 -18.24 -0.77 -3.00
CA VAL A 254 -17.07 -1.55 -3.47
C VAL A 254 -16.72 -1.06 -4.88
N ALA A 255 -15.53 -0.46 -4.98
CA ALA A 255 -15.03 -0.14 -6.34
C ALA A 255 -14.01 -1.20 -6.79
N ASP A 256 -14.39 -2.00 -7.86
CA ASP A 256 -13.54 -3.14 -8.26
C ASP A 256 -13.88 -3.53 -9.71
N THR A 257 -13.53 -4.71 -10.11
CA THR A 257 -13.51 -5.12 -11.53
C THR A 257 -14.93 -5.19 -12.09
N GLY A 258 -15.91 -5.53 -11.43
CA GLY A 258 -17.30 -5.79 -11.86
C GLY A 258 -18.01 -6.72 -10.86
N LEU A 259 -19.37 -6.82 -11.09
CA LEU A 259 -20.15 -7.64 -10.16
C LEU A 259 -21.00 -8.66 -10.93
N ASP A 260 -20.52 -9.95 -10.83
CA ASP A 260 -21.23 -11.08 -11.50
C ASP A 260 -21.83 -10.63 -12.84
N SER A 261 -23.21 -10.66 -13.00
CA SER A 261 -23.80 -10.41 -14.33
C SER A 261 -23.76 -8.91 -14.66
N GLY A 262 -23.55 -8.10 -13.54
CA GLY A 262 -23.36 -6.66 -13.82
C GLY A 262 -24.68 -5.90 -13.71
N ALA A 263 -25.78 -6.68 -13.51
CA ALA A 263 -27.09 -6.03 -13.31
C ALA A 263 -27.88 -6.73 -12.19
N ASP A 264 -28.62 -5.82 -11.45
CA ASP A 264 -29.44 -6.42 -10.38
C ASP A 264 -30.65 -7.13 -11.00
N ASP A 265 -30.42 -8.31 -11.60
CA ASP A 265 -31.47 -9.09 -12.29
C ASP A 265 -31.37 -10.56 -11.87
N ALA A 266 -32.13 -11.43 -12.56
CA ALA A 266 -32.23 -12.85 -12.16
C ALA A 266 -30.88 -13.56 -12.33
N ASP A 267 -30.00 -12.94 -13.08
CA ASP A 267 -28.71 -13.62 -13.33
C ASP A 267 -27.65 -13.19 -12.31
N MET A 268 -28.01 -12.22 -11.46
CA MET A 268 -27.06 -11.81 -10.40
C MET A 268 -26.86 -12.94 -9.38
N HIS A 269 -25.61 -13.00 -8.92
CA HIS A 269 -25.32 -14.02 -7.90
C HIS A 269 -26.33 -13.93 -6.73
N PRO A 270 -26.88 -14.99 -6.35
CA PRO A 270 -27.96 -15.00 -5.37
C PRO A 270 -27.50 -14.42 -4.02
N ASP A 271 -26.21 -14.41 -3.78
CA ASP A 271 -25.77 -13.91 -2.46
C ASP A 271 -25.89 -12.38 -2.42
N PHE A 272 -26.23 -11.74 -3.54
CA PHE A 272 -26.34 -10.27 -3.50
C PHE A 272 -27.80 -9.86 -3.65
N LYS A 273 -28.69 -10.78 -3.88
CA LYS A 273 -30.11 -10.45 -4.13
C LYS A 273 -30.72 -9.70 -2.95
N GLY A 274 -31.41 -8.47 -3.31
CA GLY A 274 -32.19 -7.72 -2.30
C GLY A 274 -31.30 -6.74 -1.51
N ARG A 275 -30.07 -6.58 -2.03
CA ARG A 275 -29.27 -5.69 -1.13
C ARG A 275 -28.39 -4.77 -1.97
N ILE A 276 -28.56 -4.84 -3.29
CA ILE A 276 -27.78 -3.96 -4.17
C ILE A 276 -28.48 -2.60 -4.24
N ALA A 277 -27.81 -1.66 -3.64
CA ALA A 277 -28.37 -0.30 -3.75
C ALA A 277 -28.13 0.30 -5.14
N ASN A 278 -26.94 0.10 -5.60
CA ASN A 278 -26.64 0.65 -6.94
C ASN A 278 -25.46 -0.12 -7.55
N ILE A 279 -25.53 -0.17 -8.97
CA ILE A 279 -24.35 -0.65 -9.74
C ILE A 279 -24.01 0.39 -10.81
N THR A 280 -22.73 0.83 -10.59
CA THR A 280 -22.29 1.82 -11.58
C THR A 280 -21.03 1.33 -12.31
N SER A 281 -21.12 1.47 -13.66
CA SER A 281 -19.90 1.17 -14.44
C SER A 281 -19.22 2.47 -14.89
N PHE A 282 -17.89 2.48 -14.68
CA PHE A 282 -17.14 3.68 -15.11
C PHE A 282 -16.42 3.38 -16.43
N PRO A 283 -16.68 4.25 -17.39
CA PRO A 283 -16.08 4.02 -18.72
C PRO A 283 -14.56 4.25 -18.71
N LEU A 284 -13.97 3.83 -19.76
CA LEU A 284 -12.54 4.12 -19.89
C LEU A 284 -12.28 5.63 -19.71
N ASP A 285 -11.28 5.86 -18.92
CA ASP A 285 -10.95 7.28 -18.70
C ASP A 285 -10.39 7.90 -20.00
N SER A 286 -10.90 9.05 -20.28
CA SER A 286 -10.59 9.67 -21.59
C SER A 286 -9.10 9.96 -21.74
N SER A 287 -8.39 9.89 -20.56
CA SER A 287 -6.94 10.15 -20.62
C SER A 287 -6.20 9.04 -21.36
N TRP A 288 -6.93 7.94 -21.73
CA TRP A 288 -6.22 6.81 -22.35
C TRP A 288 -6.55 6.78 -23.85
N ALA A 289 -7.32 7.80 -24.36
CA ALA A 289 -7.89 7.74 -25.71
C ALA A 289 -6.77 7.66 -26.76
N GLY A 290 -5.63 8.20 -26.33
CA GLY A 290 -4.53 8.20 -27.33
C GLY A 290 -3.83 6.84 -27.43
N TYR A 291 -4.24 5.86 -26.53
CA TYR A 291 -3.48 4.59 -26.48
C TYR A 291 -4.38 3.41 -26.85
N LEU A 292 -5.62 3.82 -27.15
CA LEU A 292 -6.54 2.66 -27.26
C LEU A 292 -7.30 2.77 -28.58
N ASP A 293 -7.63 1.56 -29.14
CA ASP A 293 -8.50 1.52 -30.34
C ASP A 293 -9.98 1.59 -29.95
N ASN A 294 -10.31 1.29 -28.76
CA ASN A 294 -11.72 1.36 -28.31
C ASN A 294 -11.87 2.44 -27.22
N THR A 295 -11.87 3.76 -27.69
CA THR A 295 -11.92 4.88 -26.73
C THR A 295 -13.34 5.07 -26.22
N ASN A 296 -13.53 5.46 -24.96
CA ASN A 296 -14.81 5.80 -24.32
C ASN A 296 -15.70 4.56 -24.11
N LEU A 297 -15.03 3.43 -24.29
CA LEU A 297 -15.83 2.21 -24.07
C LEU A 297 -16.27 2.11 -22.60
N ASP A 298 -17.47 1.71 -22.46
CA ASP A 298 -18.01 1.21 -21.18
C ASP A 298 -18.68 -0.15 -21.40
N ASP A 299 -17.83 -1.21 -20.92
CA ASP A 299 -18.37 -2.54 -21.28
C ASP A 299 -19.29 -3.08 -20.18
N GLY A 300 -19.78 -2.13 -19.35
CA GLY A 300 -20.78 -2.49 -18.33
C GLY A 300 -20.12 -2.98 -17.04
N ALA A 301 -20.90 -3.51 -16.16
CA ALA A 301 -20.43 -3.82 -14.78
C ALA A 301 -20.31 -5.33 -14.59
N SER A 302 -20.49 -6.02 -15.73
CA SER A 302 -20.34 -7.48 -15.54
C SER A 302 -18.89 -7.83 -15.22
N ASP A 303 -18.77 -8.78 -14.39
CA ASP A 303 -17.40 -9.23 -14.04
C ASP A 303 -16.97 -10.40 -14.94
N LEU A 304 -16.21 -10.12 -15.95
CA LEU A 304 -16.07 -11.07 -17.08
C LEU A 304 -14.69 -11.68 -17.09
N ASP A 305 -13.72 -11.08 -16.30
CA ASP A 305 -12.33 -11.59 -16.43
C ASP A 305 -11.95 -12.37 -15.16
N SER A 306 -11.57 -11.67 -14.18
CA SER A 306 -10.98 -12.40 -13.03
C SER A 306 -12.07 -12.82 -12.04
N GLY A 307 -13.26 -12.19 -12.06
CA GLY A 307 -14.26 -12.42 -10.99
C GLY A 307 -13.83 -11.80 -9.66
N HIS A 308 -12.81 -10.97 -9.64
CA HIS A 308 -12.21 -10.40 -8.40
C HIS A 308 -13.25 -9.54 -7.65
N GLY A 309 -13.89 -8.62 -8.39
CA GLY A 309 -14.90 -7.74 -7.74
C GLY A 309 -16.04 -8.53 -7.08
N THR A 310 -16.50 -9.59 -7.79
CA THR A 310 -17.59 -10.41 -7.20
C THR A 310 -17.10 -11.11 -5.94
N HIS A 311 -15.90 -11.61 -5.95
CA HIS A 311 -15.34 -12.26 -4.74
C HIS A 311 -15.18 -11.25 -3.59
N VAL A 312 -14.65 -10.04 -3.95
CA VAL A 312 -14.41 -8.99 -2.93
C VAL A 312 -15.76 -8.55 -2.34
N ALA A 313 -16.75 -8.31 -3.20
CA ALA A 313 -18.08 -7.91 -2.68
C ALA A 313 -18.71 -9.00 -1.83
N GLY A 314 -18.47 -10.25 -2.28
CA GLY A 314 -19.01 -11.37 -1.44
C GLY A 314 -18.39 -11.39 -0.04
N SER A 315 -17.09 -11.06 0.05
CA SER A 315 -16.43 -11.09 1.38
C SER A 315 -16.92 -9.96 2.26
N VAL A 316 -17.36 -8.86 1.61
CA VAL A 316 -17.92 -7.77 2.43
C VAL A 316 -19.30 -8.16 2.97
N LEU A 317 -20.18 -8.62 1.96
CA LEU A 317 -21.56 -8.66 2.50
C LEU A 317 -22.34 -9.77 1.82
N GLY A 318 -21.66 -10.78 1.16
CA GLY A 318 -22.45 -11.94 0.68
C GLY A 318 -23.32 -12.55 1.79
N ASP A 319 -24.59 -12.84 1.49
CA ASP A 319 -25.49 -13.19 2.62
C ASP A 319 -25.53 -14.71 2.81
N GLY A 320 -24.91 -15.40 1.82
CA GLY A 320 -24.72 -16.84 2.06
C GLY A 320 -25.98 -17.64 1.70
N ASP A 321 -26.97 -17.02 1.16
CA ASP A 321 -28.24 -17.72 0.86
C ASP A 321 -28.00 -18.87 -0.12
N HIS A 322 -27.13 -18.66 -1.05
CA HIS A 322 -26.90 -19.68 -2.10
C HIS A 322 -26.08 -20.86 -1.56
N SER A 323 -25.45 -20.64 -0.47
CA SER A 323 -24.65 -21.75 0.11
C SER A 323 -25.34 -22.33 1.33
N GLY A 324 -26.71 -21.95 1.65
CA GLY A 324 -27.37 -22.42 2.89
C GLY A 324 -26.75 -21.80 4.16
N GLY A 325 -26.01 -20.66 3.98
CA GLY A 325 -25.51 -19.91 5.16
C GLY A 325 -24.06 -20.29 5.49
N THR A 326 -23.40 -21.08 4.60
CA THR A 326 -22.06 -21.58 4.97
C THR A 326 -20.98 -20.64 4.43
N ILE A 327 -21.28 -19.91 3.30
CA ILE A 327 -20.30 -18.95 2.76
C ILE A 327 -20.94 -17.56 2.81
N ILE A 328 -20.40 -16.80 3.89
CA ILE A 328 -21.09 -15.52 4.19
C ILE A 328 -20.02 -14.44 4.35
N GLY A 329 -20.35 -13.25 3.84
CA GLY A 329 -19.43 -12.10 4.04
C GLY A 329 -19.40 -11.61 5.48
N ALA A 330 -18.62 -10.59 5.71
CA ALA A 330 -18.41 -10.10 7.09
C ALA A 330 -19.66 -9.34 7.57
N ALA A 331 -20.36 -8.69 6.65
CA ALA A 331 -21.55 -7.93 7.05
C ALA A 331 -22.71 -8.24 6.09
N PRO A 332 -23.31 -9.35 6.28
CA PRO A 332 -24.33 -9.83 5.32
C PRO A 332 -25.59 -8.98 5.35
N GLY A 333 -25.79 -8.10 6.40
CA GLY A 333 -27.02 -7.29 6.49
C GLY A 333 -26.79 -5.90 5.86
N ALA A 334 -25.52 -5.61 5.37
CA ALA A 334 -25.25 -4.29 4.77
C ALA A 334 -25.77 -4.25 3.34
N SER A 335 -26.03 -2.98 2.82
CA SER A 335 -26.38 -2.84 1.39
C SER A 335 -25.14 -2.47 0.55
N LEU A 336 -25.27 -2.82 -0.76
CA LEU A 336 -24.05 -2.72 -1.60
C LEU A 336 -24.28 -1.65 -2.68
N ASP A 337 -23.37 -0.65 -2.69
CA ASP A 337 -23.12 0.20 -3.88
C ASP A 337 -21.84 -0.24 -4.61
N PHE A 338 -22.09 -0.73 -5.85
CA PHE A 338 -20.90 -1.29 -6.53
C PHE A 338 -20.49 -0.34 -7.65
N GLN A 339 -19.18 -0.01 -7.65
CA GLN A 339 -18.60 0.76 -8.76
C GLN A 339 -17.62 -0.09 -9.57
N ALA A 340 -18.06 -0.40 -10.84
CA ALA A 340 -17.23 -1.26 -11.71
C ALA A 340 -16.22 -0.38 -12.46
N VAL A 341 -14.92 -0.69 -12.17
CA VAL A 341 -13.93 0.25 -12.74
C VAL A 341 -13.02 -0.51 -13.71
N GLU A 342 -13.30 -1.81 -14.05
CA GLU A 342 -12.51 -2.58 -15.03
C GLU A 342 -13.17 -2.50 -16.42
N GLN A 343 -12.35 -2.27 -17.37
CA GLN A 343 -12.85 -2.21 -18.76
C GLN A 343 -11.94 -3.03 -19.67
N TYR A 344 -12.64 -3.56 -20.72
CA TYR A 344 -11.78 -4.21 -21.73
C TYR A 344 -11.02 -3.14 -22.53
N VAL A 345 -9.80 -3.44 -22.62
CA VAL A 345 -8.94 -2.43 -23.28
C VAL A 345 -8.35 -3.05 -24.56
N ASN A 346 -8.62 -2.27 -25.67
CA ASN A 346 -7.99 -2.61 -26.96
C ASN A 346 -6.86 -1.62 -27.25
N TRP A 347 -5.70 -2.25 -26.93
CA TRP A 347 -4.56 -1.32 -27.11
C TRP A 347 -4.26 -1.11 -28.60
N LYS A 348 -3.81 0.03 -28.94
CA LYS A 348 -3.29 0.22 -30.30
C LYS A 348 -2.05 -0.65 -30.53
N SER A 349 -2.01 -1.17 -31.70
CA SER A 349 -0.96 -2.18 -32.00
C SER A 349 0.43 -1.63 -31.66
N SER A 350 0.57 -0.23 -31.72
CA SER A 350 1.91 0.35 -31.43
C SER A 350 2.27 0.22 -29.95
N TYR A 351 1.24 0.13 -29.08
CA TYR A 351 1.55 0.05 -27.65
C TYR A 351 1.54 -1.41 -27.16
N GLU A 352 0.89 -2.32 -27.85
CA GLU A 352 0.90 -3.74 -27.44
C GLU A 352 2.33 -4.32 -27.51
N ASN A 353 2.97 -3.79 -28.47
CA ASN A 353 4.34 -4.31 -28.65
C ASN A 353 5.36 -3.54 -27.80
N SER A 354 4.99 -2.18 -27.58
CA SER A 354 6.01 -1.29 -26.89
C SER A 354 5.87 -1.43 -25.37
N TRP A 355 4.77 -1.86 -24.94
CA TRP A 355 4.58 -1.88 -23.50
C TRP A 355 4.39 -3.33 -23.01
N ASP A 356 4.62 -4.24 -23.92
CA ASP A 356 4.41 -5.65 -23.60
C ASP A 356 3.12 -5.84 -22.81
N ILE A 357 2.11 -5.18 -23.51
CA ILE A 357 0.79 -5.29 -22.89
C ILE A 357 -0.18 -5.84 -23.95
N SER A 358 -1.09 -6.65 -23.51
CA SER A 358 -2.07 -7.22 -24.46
C SER A 358 -3.48 -6.75 -24.08
N ASP A 359 -4.23 -6.77 -25.16
CA ASP A 359 -5.65 -6.44 -24.85
C ASP A 359 -6.16 -7.29 -23.68
N GLY A 360 -6.87 -6.58 -23.00
CA GLY A 360 -7.47 -7.35 -21.87
C GLY A 360 -8.22 -6.39 -20.94
N TYR A 361 -8.50 -6.97 -19.81
CA TYR A 361 -9.29 -6.18 -18.83
C TYR A 361 -8.36 -5.50 -17.84
N PHE A 362 -8.66 -4.08 -17.65
CA PHE A 362 -7.82 -3.27 -16.74
C PHE A 362 -8.73 -2.35 -15.93
N LEU A 363 -8.20 -1.94 -14.80
CA LEU A 363 -9.00 -1.00 -13.97
C LEU A 363 -8.88 0.41 -14.53
N MET A 364 -9.06 0.56 -15.81
CA MET A 364 -8.84 1.87 -16.45
C MET A 364 -10.16 2.65 -16.49
N GLY A 365 -11.08 2.13 -15.80
CA GLY A 365 -12.30 2.93 -15.55
C GLY A 365 -12.10 3.88 -14.36
N LEU A 366 -10.95 3.70 -13.68
CA LEU A 366 -10.68 4.61 -12.56
C LEU A 366 -10.35 6.01 -13.10
N PRO A 367 -11.04 6.94 -12.50
CA PRO A 367 -10.77 8.31 -12.96
C PRO A 367 -9.44 8.84 -12.44
N ASP A 368 -8.88 9.82 -13.15
CA ASP A 368 -7.60 10.42 -12.70
C ASP A 368 -7.75 11.04 -11.31
N ASP A 369 -8.88 11.69 -11.18
CA ASP A 369 -9.20 12.22 -9.85
C ASP A 369 -10.18 11.28 -9.13
N LEU A 370 -9.57 10.70 -8.05
CA LEU A 370 -10.38 9.63 -7.39
C LEU A 370 -11.56 10.23 -6.64
N THR A 371 -11.62 11.57 -6.58
CA THR A 371 -12.84 12.16 -5.99
C THR A 371 -14.07 11.71 -6.76
N ASP A 372 -13.90 11.35 -8.02
CA ASP A 372 -15.03 10.99 -8.88
C ASP A 372 -15.63 9.63 -8.49
N ILE A 373 -14.93 8.97 -7.70
CA ILE A 373 -15.58 7.70 -7.26
C ILE A 373 -15.90 7.79 -5.77
N PHE A 374 -15.18 8.70 -5.04
CA PHE A 374 -15.50 8.77 -3.60
C PHE A 374 -16.73 9.65 -3.37
N ARG A 375 -16.89 10.72 -4.11
CA ARG A 375 -17.98 11.69 -3.85
C ARG A 375 -19.36 11.04 -4.08
N PRO A 376 -19.50 10.35 -5.18
CA PRO A 376 -20.86 9.76 -5.34
C PRO A 376 -21.14 8.73 -4.25
N ALA A 377 -20.15 7.97 -3.85
CA ALA A 377 -20.40 7.03 -2.74
C ALA A 377 -20.82 7.78 -1.47
N ALA A 378 -20.09 8.84 -1.21
CA ALA A 378 -20.44 9.61 0.00
C ALA A 378 -21.84 10.22 -0.13
N GLU A 379 -22.18 10.73 -1.25
CA GLU A 379 -23.47 11.41 -1.46
C GLU A 379 -24.63 10.42 -1.46
N ASN A 380 -24.27 9.14 -1.72
CA ASN A 380 -25.39 8.17 -1.74
C ASN A 380 -25.53 7.45 -0.40
N GLY A 381 -24.76 8.02 0.56
CA GLY A 381 -25.01 7.57 1.95
C GLY A 381 -24.09 6.43 2.35
N SER A 382 -23.14 6.05 1.44
CA SER A 382 -22.21 4.99 1.86
C SER A 382 -21.34 5.46 3.03
N ARG A 383 -21.10 4.48 3.93
CA ARG A 383 -20.30 4.87 5.11
C ARG A 383 -18.91 4.22 5.03
N VAL A 384 -18.76 3.25 4.07
CA VAL A 384 -17.46 2.60 3.86
C VAL A 384 -17.23 2.49 2.34
N HIS A 385 -16.07 2.97 1.94
CA HIS A 385 -15.62 2.77 0.54
C HIS A 385 -14.37 1.90 0.49
N THR A 386 -14.56 0.73 -0.04
CA THR A 386 -13.43 -0.22 0.08
C THR A 386 -12.86 -0.50 -1.32
N ASN A 387 -11.47 -0.48 -1.27
CA ASN A 387 -10.76 -0.55 -2.57
C ASN A 387 -9.64 -1.59 -2.49
N SER A 388 -9.84 -2.72 -3.22
CA SER A 388 -8.82 -3.80 -3.22
C SER A 388 -7.98 -3.73 -4.50
N TRP A 389 -7.45 -2.60 -4.69
CA TRP A 389 -6.52 -2.33 -5.81
C TRP A 389 -5.52 -1.25 -5.38
N GLY A 390 -4.48 -1.18 -5.98
CA GLY A 390 -3.46 -0.16 -5.67
C GLY A 390 -2.25 -0.30 -6.61
N SER A 391 -1.39 0.56 -6.28
CA SER A 391 -0.17 0.49 -7.11
C SER A 391 1.07 0.37 -6.21
N ASP A 392 1.92 -0.48 -6.60
CA ASP A 392 3.16 -0.68 -5.83
C ASP A 392 4.07 0.56 -5.96
N VAL A 393 4.15 1.28 -4.88
CA VAL A 393 4.91 2.54 -4.98
C VAL A 393 5.89 2.59 -3.79
N SER A 394 6.14 1.37 -3.23
CA SER A 394 7.11 1.22 -2.13
C SER A 394 6.88 2.26 -1.02
N GLY A 395 5.59 2.47 -0.73
CA GLY A 395 5.30 3.19 0.53
C GLY A 395 5.22 4.71 0.29
N LYS A 396 5.24 5.13 -1.05
CA LYS A 396 5.24 6.59 -1.31
C LYS A 396 3.82 7.15 -1.19
N TYR A 397 3.86 8.39 -0.64
CA TYR A 397 2.62 9.17 -0.63
C TYR A 397 2.41 9.82 -2.01
N THR A 398 1.29 9.33 -2.78
CA THR A 398 1.11 9.76 -4.18
C THR A 398 -0.08 10.74 -4.27
N ALA A 399 -0.25 11.20 -5.51
CA ALA A 399 -1.43 12.06 -5.72
C ALA A 399 -2.73 11.33 -5.34
N ASP A 400 -2.70 10.08 -5.62
CA ASP A 400 -3.90 9.30 -5.21
C ASP A 400 -4.05 9.28 -3.69
N SER A 401 -2.86 9.17 -2.99
CA SER A 401 -2.95 9.21 -1.51
C SER A 401 -3.43 10.59 -1.05
N MET A 402 -2.89 11.59 -1.71
CA MET A 402 -3.32 12.95 -1.35
C MET A 402 -4.82 13.12 -1.58
N VAL A 403 -5.30 12.72 -2.82
CA VAL A 403 -6.74 12.85 -3.10
C VAL A 403 -7.56 12.03 -2.11
N ALA A 404 -7.04 10.83 -1.76
CA ALA A 404 -7.78 10.04 -0.75
C ALA A 404 -7.84 10.81 0.58
N ASP A 405 -6.72 11.48 0.97
CA ASP A 405 -6.75 12.26 2.22
C ASP A 405 -7.72 13.44 2.09
N ILE A 406 -7.69 14.11 0.87
CA ILE A 406 -8.60 15.26 0.69
C ILE A 406 -10.05 14.79 0.88
N ASN A 407 -10.33 13.62 0.31
CA ASN A 407 -11.74 13.17 0.38
C ASN A 407 -12.08 12.62 1.77
N SER A 408 -11.08 12.13 2.48
CA SER A 408 -11.37 11.71 3.88
C SER A 408 -11.69 12.93 4.75
N VAL A 409 -11.07 14.08 4.34
CA VAL A 409 -11.40 15.31 5.09
C VAL A 409 -12.76 15.83 4.65
N ASP A 410 -13.04 15.79 3.33
CA ASP A 410 -14.30 16.35 2.81
C ASP A 410 -15.50 15.50 3.25
N PHE A 411 -15.17 14.17 3.36
CA PHE A 411 -16.28 13.27 3.75
C PHE A 411 -15.89 12.52 5.02
N ASP A 412 -16.02 13.20 6.10
CA ASP A 412 -15.42 12.73 7.37
C ASP A 412 -16.19 11.52 7.92
N GLU A 413 -17.38 11.18 7.38
CA GLU A 413 -18.14 10.00 7.87
C GLU A 413 -17.91 8.80 6.94
N LEU A 414 -17.21 9.06 5.82
CA LEU A 414 -16.90 7.92 4.91
C LEU A 414 -15.50 7.37 5.22
N LEU A 415 -15.52 6.13 5.71
CA LEU A 415 -14.20 5.45 5.87
C LEU A 415 -13.73 4.86 4.54
N ILE A 416 -12.55 5.34 4.11
CA ILE A 416 -11.97 4.80 2.85
C ILE A 416 -10.92 3.74 3.22
N VAL A 417 -11.10 2.56 2.59
CA VAL A 417 -10.28 1.41 3.00
C VAL A 417 -9.49 0.94 1.77
N PHE A 418 -8.14 0.79 1.99
CA PHE A 418 -7.34 0.30 0.86
C PHE A 418 -6.49 -0.91 1.31
N ALA A 419 -6.43 -1.82 0.31
CA ALA A 419 -5.48 -2.94 0.52
C ALA A 419 -4.04 -2.41 0.57
N ALA A 420 -3.23 -3.05 1.39
CA ALA A 420 -1.84 -2.60 1.59
C ALA A 420 -1.00 -2.88 0.34
N GLY A 421 -1.34 -3.86 -0.37
CA GLY A 421 -0.57 -4.31 -1.56
C GLY A 421 0.03 -5.70 -1.34
N ASN A 422 0.39 -6.37 -2.44
CA ASN A 422 0.94 -7.74 -2.34
C ASN A 422 2.39 -7.76 -2.83
N ALA A 423 3.10 -6.60 -2.46
CA ALA A 423 4.47 -6.48 -3.00
C ALA A 423 5.51 -6.92 -1.95
N GLY A 424 5.15 -7.70 -0.99
CA GLY A 424 6.15 -8.25 -0.04
C GLY A 424 7.12 -9.21 -0.73
N THR A 425 8.36 -8.90 -0.48
CA THR A 425 9.35 -9.83 -1.06
C THR A 425 10.46 -10.09 -0.03
N ASP A 426 11.17 -11.24 -0.29
CA ASP A 426 12.38 -11.57 0.50
C ASP A 426 13.61 -11.49 -0.42
N ASN A 427 13.85 -10.24 -0.67
CA ASN A 427 14.92 -10.08 -1.69
C ASN A 427 16.29 -10.52 -1.16
N ASN A 428 16.58 -10.42 0.08
CA ASN A 428 17.93 -10.81 0.57
C ASN A 428 17.95 -12.27 1.04
N VAL A 429 16.79 -12.99 0.72
CA VAL A 429 16.63 -14.45 0.89
C VAL A 429 17.03 -14.85 2.32
N ASP A 430 16.72 -14.01 3.18
CA ASP A 430 17.07 -14.36 4.58
C ASP A 430 15.86 -14.90 5.33
N GLY A 431 14.82 -15.19 4.49
CA GLY A 431 13.63 -15.82 5.14
C GLY A 431 12.76 -14.78 5.84
N GLU A 432 13.00 -13.39 5.39
CA GLU A 432 12.19 -12.31 5.96
C GLU A 432 11.72 -11.36 4.85
N ILE A 433 10.44 -10.96 5.14
CA ILE A 433 9.93 -10.06 4.09
C ILE A 433 10.51 -8.66 4.29
N ASP A 434 10.90 -8.01 3.20
CA ASP A 434 11.57 -6.71 3.29
C ASP A 434 10.52 -5.59 3.48
N PHE A 435 11.01 -4.53 4.13
CA PHE A 435 10.12 -3.38 4.41
C PHE A 435 9.89 -2.56 3.13
N ASP A 436 8.86 -1.66 3.25
CA ASP A 436 8.67 -0.56 2.28
C ASP A 436 7.99 -1.08 1.00
N SER A 437 6.92 -1.67 1.28
CA SER A 437 6.26 -2.23 0.06
C SER A 437 4.78 -1.85 0.06
N ILE A 438 4.46 -0.83 0.85
CA ILE A 438 3.04 -0.42 0.86
C ILE A 438 2.72 0.28 -0.45
N GLY A 439 1.49 -0.01 -1.03
CA GLY A 439 1.11 0.56 -2.33
C GLY A 439 0.29 1.85 -2.14
N SER A 440 0.02 2.48 -3.20
CA SER A 440 -0.88 3.65 -3.23
C SER A 440 -2.22 3.25 -3.85
N PRO A 441 -3.18 3.88 -3.19
CA PRO A 441 -3.28 5.00 -2.24
C PRO A 441 -3.27 4.51 -0.79
N ALA A 442 -2.82 3.28 -0.61
CA ALA A 442 -2.81 2.73 0.78
C ALA A 442 -1.86 3.52 1.68
N THR A 443 -1.06 4.33 1.12
CA THR A 443 -0.10 5.09 1.94
C THR A 443 -0.75 6.37 2.47
N ALA A 444 -2.01 6.70 1.95
CA ALA A 444 -2.70 7.89 2.47
C ALA A 444 -2.85 7.85 3.99
N LYS A 445 -2.75 9.01 4.60
CA LYS A 445 -2.73 9.08 6.09
C LYS A 445 -4.10 8.69 6.66
N ASN A 446 -5.14 9.09 5.87
CA ASN A 446 -6.47 9.07 6.51
C ASN A 446 -7.23 7.80 6.10
N VAL A 447 -6.62 7.05 5.18
CA VAL A 447 -7.37 5.83 4.82
C VAL A 447 -7.01 4.71 5.81
N LEU A 448 -7.94 3.75 5.87
CA LEU A 448 -7.58 2.51 6.60
C LEU A 448 -6.90 1.51 5.65
N THR A 449 -5.58 1.28 5.93
CA THR A 449 -4.78 0.34 5.08
C THR A 449 -4.73 -1.05 5.74
N VAL A 450 -5.01 -2.09 4.86
CA VAL A 450 -5.19 -3.42 5.48
C VAL A 450 -4.17 -4.38 4.86
N GLY A 451 -3.32 -4.99 5.73
CA GLY A 451 -2.43 -6.09 5.31
C GLY A 451 -3.10 -7.45 5.40
N ALA A 452 -2.32 -8.54 4.96
CA ALA A 452 -2.97 -9.87 4.93
C ALA A 452 -2.24 -10.81 5.90
N SER A 453 -2.96 -11.26 6.83
CA SER A 453 -2.48 -12.41 7.60
C SER A 453 -2.97 -13.74 7.00
N GLU A 454 -2.33 -14.83 7.47
CA GLU A 454 -2.80 -16.13 6.96
C GLU A 454 -4.18 -16.50 7.53
N ASN A 455 -4.87 -17.01 6.58
CA ASN A 455 -6.08 -17.71 7.07
C ASN A 455 -5.75 -19.05 7.73
N ASP A 456 -6.76 -19.66 8.36
CA ASP A 456 -6.51 -20.97 9.01
C ASP A 456 -7.12 -22.11 8.18
N ARG A 457 -6.36 -22.25 6.96
CA ARG A 457 -6.83 -23.33 6.05
C ARG A 457 -5.64 -24.13 5.51
N PRO A 458 -5.26 -25.08 6.30
CA PRO A 458 -4.05 -25.77 5.84
C PRO A 458 -4.36 -26.71 4.65
N GLN A 459 -5.73 -26.92 4.40
CA GLN A 459 -6.10 -27.66 3.18
C GLN A 459 -7.17 -26.87 2.40
N SER A 460 -7.10 -27.06 1.01
CA SER A 460 -8.21 -26.51 0.19
C SER A 460 -9.11 -27.63 -0.33
N CYS A 461 -10.50 -27.45 0.02
CA CYS A 461 -11.44 -28.51 -0.40
C CYS A 461 -12.46 -27.93 -1.38
N ASP A 462 -12.87 -28.79 -2.35
CA ASP A 462 -14.04 -28.36 -3.15
C ASP A 462 -15.34 -28.88 -2.54
N ASP A 463 -16.53 -28.64 -3.25
CA ASP A 463 -17.86 -28.87 -2.60
C ASP A 463 -18.21 -30.36 -2.61
N SER A 464 -17.31 -31.19 -3.16
CA SER A 464 -17.53 -32.65 -3.11
C SER A 464 -16.76 -33.28 -1.94
N GLY A 465 -16.01 -32.38 -1.25
CA GLY A 465 -15.27 -32.90 -0.08
C GLY A 465 -13.86 -33.38 -0.46
N SER A 466 -13.43 -33.13 -1.71
CA SER A 466 -12.04 -33.46 -2.13
C SER A 466 -11.07 -32.34 -1.70
N CYS A 467 -10.02 -32.81 -0.99
CA CYS A 467 -9.16 -31.79 -0.36
C CYS A 467 -7.71 -32.01 -0.78
N SER A 468 -7.04 -30.84 -0.98
CA SER A 468 -5.58 -30.86 -1.21
C SER A 468 -4.89 -29.83 -0.32
N SER A 469 -3.62 -30.27 -0.04
CA SER A 469 -2.88 -29.31 0.81
C SER A 469 -2.68 -27.97 0.07
N VAL A 470 -2.71 -26.89 0.91
CA VAL A 470 -2.46 -25.55 0.31
C VAL A 470 -0.96 -25.41 -0.01
N PHE A 471 -0.71 -24.50 -0.88
CA PHE A 471 0.70 -24.47 -1.35
C PHE A 471 1.61 -23.85 -0.28
N LYS A 472 2.87 -24.29 -0.42
CA LYS A 472 3.90 -23.60 0.39
C LYS A 472 4.39 -22.33 -0.32
N TRP A 473 5.02 -21.43 0.45
CA TRP A 473 5.33 -20.12 -0.17
C TRP A 473 6.50 -20.26 -1.14
N ASN A 474 7.24 -21.39 -1.13
CA ASN A 474 8.34 -21.56 -2.12
C ASN A 474 7.78 -21.70 -3.55
N SER A 475 6.50 -22.05 -3.55
CA SER A 475 5.92 -22.16 -4.90
C SER A 475 5.70 -20.77 -5.51
N PHE A 476 5.98 -19.73 -4.63
CA PHE A 476 5.73 -18.35 -5.12
C PHE A 476 7.01 -17.52 -4.93
N GLY A 477 8.12 -18.27 -4.88
CA GLY A 477 9.40 -17.52 -5.02
C GLY A 477 9.98 -17.12 -3.65
N TYR A 478 9.38 -17.71 -2.63
CA TYR A 478 9.99 -17.51 -1.30
C TYR A 478 10.82 -18.73 -0.90
N GLY A 479 12.18 -18.60 -1.12
CA GLY A 479 13.01 -19.84 -1.17
C GLY A 479 13.88 -19.98 0.09
N ALA A 480 13.72 -19.01 0.96
CA ALA A 480 14.56 -19.13 2.18
C ALA A 480 13.68 -19.46 3.38
N ASP A 481 14.22 -20.39 4.25
CA ASP A 481 13.48 -20.66 5.50
C ASP A 481 13.49 -19.43 6.41
N PRO A 482 12.40 -19.29 7.21
CA PRO A 482 11.34 -20.30 7.41
C PRO A 482 10.20 -20.13 6.37
N LEU A 483 10.28 -19.17 5.36
CA LEU A 483 9.18 -18.95 4.39
C LEU A 483 9.09 -20.10 3.39
N LYS A 484 10.22 -20.64 3.10
CA LYS A 484 10.27 -21.71 2.10
C LYS A 484 9.39 -22.90 2.49
N THR A 485 9.36 -23.24 3.74
CA THR A 485 8.65 -24.48 4.12
C THR A 485 7.29 -24.13 4.73
N ASP A 486 6.99 -22.83 4.73
CA ASP A 486 5.75 -22.41 5.42
C ASP A 486 4.55 -22.62 4.48
N LEU A 487 3.45 -23.13 5.15
CA LEU A 487 2.19 -23.26 4.38
C LEU A 487 1.46 -21.92 4.30
N SER A 488 0.73 -21.73 3.15
CA SER A 488 0.18 -20.39 2.82
C SER A 488 -1.07 -20.09 3.66
N ALA A 489 -1.54 -21.10 4.55
CA ALA A 489 -2.76 -20.76 5.31
C ALA A 489 -2.88 -21.68 6.52
N ASP A 490 -1.87 -21.75 7.44
CA ASP A 490 -1.96 -22.76 8.53
C ASP A 490 -1.75 -22.06 9.89
N ASN A 491 -1.50 -20.72 9.85
CA ASN A 491 -1.21 -20.08 11.16
C ASN A 491 -1.79 -18.67 11.17
N ILE A 492 -2.81 -18.44 12.02
CA ILE A 492 -3.54 -17.15 12.00
C ILE A 492 -2.69 -16.08 12.69
N GLU A 493 -1.59 -16.58 13.28
CA GLU A 493 -0.72 -15.59 13.96
C GLU A 493 0.37 -15.11 12.99
N GLY A 494 0.29 -15.56 11.73
CA GLY A 494 1.39 -15.23 10.80
C GLY A 494 0.87 -14.34 9.66
N MET A 495 1.81 -13.52 9.26
CA MET A 495 1.47 -12.69 8.08
C MET A 495 1.68 -13.50 6.79
N ALA A 496 0.82 -13.18 5.81
CA ALA A 496 1.07 -13.78 4.47
C ALA A 496 2.36 -13.19 3.87
N ALA A 497 3.09 -14.10 3.16
CA ALA A 497 4.43 -13.69 2.71
C ALA A 497 4.34 -12.56 1.68
N PHE A 498 3.19 -12.43 0.98
CA PHE A 498 3.10 -11.41 -0.10
C PHE A 498 2.61 -10.08 0.45
N SER A 499 2.09 -10.15 1.68
CA SER A 499 1.51 -8.89 2.19
C SER A 499 2.57 -7.79 2.26
N SER A 500 2.26 -6.56 1.77
CA SER A 500 3.22 -5.44 1.81
C SER A 500 3.46 -5.02 3.27
N ARG A 501 4.79 -4.65 3.41
CA ARG A 501 5.18 -4.21 4.76
C ARG A 501 5.57 -2.73 4.75
N GLY A 502 5.10 -2.06 5.81
CA GLY A 502 5.64 -0.70 6.05
C GLY A 502 7.13 -0.71 6.40
N PRO A 503 7.40 0.30 6.98
CA PRO A 503 6.74 1.62 7.04
C PRO A 503 6.61 2.25 5.65
N THR A 504 5.68 3.30 5.61
CA THR A 504 5.69 4.12 4.39
C THR A 504 7.05 4.82 4.23
N SER A 505 7.18 5.47 3.14
CA SER A 505 8.51 6.04 2.83
C SER A 505 8.87 7.13 3.83
N ASP A 506 7.84 7.74 4.43
CA ASP A 506 8.19 8.79 5.42
C ASP A 506 8.17 8.25 6.85
N GLY A 507 8.10 6.85 6.93
CA GLY A 507 8.37 6.24 8.26
C GLY A 507 7.06 5.97 9.02
N ARG A 508 5.90 6.35 8.43
CA ARG A 508 4.63 6.00 9.11
C ARG A 508 4.41 4.49 9.14
N ILE A 509 3.70 4.12 10.18
CA ILE A 509 3.33 2.70 10.29
C ILE A 509 2.16 2.39 9.35
N LYS A 510 2.42 1.42 8.43
CA LYS A 510 1.42 0.74 7.58
C LYS A 510 1.83 -0.71 7.36
N PRO A 511 0.88 -1.45 7.11
CA PRO A 511 -0.56 -1.18 7.14
C PRO A 511 -1.04 -0.75 8.55
N ASP A 512 -2.27 -0.19 8.51
CA ASP A 512 -2.81 0.17 9.83
C ASP A 512 -3.19 -1.08 10.63
N ILE A 513 -3.74 -2.06 9.93
CA ILE A 513 -4.20 -3.31 10.59
C ILE A 513 -4.06 -4.46 9.58
N SER A 514 -4.13 -5.69 10.10
CA SER A 514 -4.12 -6.87 9.21
C SER A 514 -5.37 -7.73 9.45
N ALA A 515 -5.73 -8.51 8.38
CA ALA A 515 -6.82 -9.48 8.45
C ALA A 515 -6.51 -10.68 7.55
N PRO A 516 -7.26 -11.78 7.81
CA PRO A 516 -6.99 -12.95 6.95
C PRO A 516 -7.15 -12.61 5.47
N GLY A 517 -6.06 -13.00 4.72
CA GLY A 517 -6.10 -12.69 3.28
C GLY A 517 -5.62 -13.87 2.44
N THR A 518 -5.39 -15.13 3.02
CA THR A 518 -4.94 -16.30 2.23
C THR A 518 -6.05 -17.35 2.20
N TRP A 519 -6.34 -17.84 0.92
CA TRP A 519 -7.31 -18.93 0.65
C TRP A 519 -8.70 -18.55 1.20
N ILE A 520 -9.05 -17.23 0.80
CA ILE A 520 -10.41 -16.82 1.22
C ILE A 520 -11.46 -17.37 0.23
N LEU A 521 -12.37 -18.09 0.74
CA LEU A 521 -13.50 -18.60 -0.06
C LEU A 521 -14.65 -17.59 -0.11
N SER A 522 -15.04 -17.23 -1.34
CA SER A 522 -16.11 -16.22 -1.49
C SER A 522 -16.75 -16.38 -2.87
N THR A 523 -17.76 -15.50 -3.07
CA THR A 523 -18.59 -15.64 -4.30
C THR A 523 -17.70 -15.65 -5.55
N LYS A 524 -18.07 -16.52 -6.49
CA LYS A 524 -17.40 -16.62 -7.81
C LYS A 524 -18.33 -16.02 -8.89
N SER A 525 -17.70 -15.09 -9.65
CA SER A 525 -18.54 -14.61 -10.78
C SER A 525 -18.90 -15.77 -11.72
N ARG A 526 -20.19 -15.71 -12.19
CA ARG A 526 -20.64 -16.83 -13.05
C ARG A 526 -20.50 -16.43 -14.52
N GLN A 527 -19.79 -15.30 -14.67
CA GLN A 527 -19.53 -14.83 -16.05
C GLN A 527 -18.10 -15.16 -16.48
N THR A 528 -17.34 -15.82 -15.55
CA THR A 528 -15.97 -16.19 -15.94
C THR A 528 -15.67 -17.62 -15.46
N SER A 529 -14.63 -18.23 -16.13
CA SER A 529 -14.24 -19.60 -15.72
C SER A 529 -13.01 -19.55 -14.79
N ASP A 530 -12.47 -18.34 -14.45
CA ASP A 530 -11.31 -18.22 -13.55
C ASP A 530 -11.66 -18.68 -12.12
N GLU A 531 -10.75 -19.34 -11.54
CA GLU A 531 -11.06 -19.92 -10.20
C GLU A 531 -10.06 -19.39 -9.16
N GLY A 532 -9.39 -18.26 -9.45
CA GLY A 532 -8.42 -17.72 -8.48
C GLY A 532 -7.39 -18.75 -8.03
N TRP A 533 -7.30 -18.91 -6.64
CA TRP A 533 -6.31 -19.87 -6.07
C TRP A 533 -6.85 -21.30 -6.11
N GLY A 534 -8.19 -21.41 -6.35
CA GLY A 534 -8.77 -22.78 -6.44
C GLY A 534 -10.30 -22.70 -6.43
N GLY A 535 -10.94 -23.59 -7.39
CA GLY A 535 -12.43 -23.62 -7.48
C GLY A 535 -13.04 -24.42 -6.33
N TYR A 536 -14.16 -23.88 -5.84
CA TYR A 536 -14.94 -24.66 -4.85
C TYR A 536 -16.14 -25.30 -5.54
N ASN A 537 -16.94 -24.52 -6.22
CA ASN A 537 -17.99 -24.94 -7.16
C ASN A 537 -18.31 -23.80 -8.14
N SER A 538 -19.47 -23.94 -8.81
CA SER A 538 -19.73 -22.97 -9.91
C SER A 538 -20.04 -21.58 -9.34
N SER A 539 -20.23 -21.52 -7.99
CA SER A 539 -20.69 -20.22 -7.45
C SER A 539 -19.68 -19.67 -6.45
N TYR A 540 -18.66 -20.46 -6.13
CA TYR A 540 -17.71 -19.99 -5.10
C TYR A 540 -16.29 -20.44 -5.48
N THR A 541 -15.36 -19.55 -5.11
CA THR A 541 -13.96 -19.92 -5.42
C THR A 541 -13.03 -19.33 -4.34
N HIS A 542 -11.79 -19.95 -4.26
CA HIS A 542 -10.77 -19.45 -3.29
C HIS A 542 -9.86 -18.41 -3.98
N MET A 543 -9.65 -17.20 -3.22
CA MET A 543 -8.65 -16.25 -3.67
C MET A 543 -7.81 -15.80 -2.46
N GLY A 544 -6.58 -15.32 -2.70
CA GLY A 544 -5.69 -14.84 -1.63
C GLY A 544 -5.10 -13.47 -1.98
N GLY A 545 -4.94 -12.60 -1.02
CA GLY A 545 -4.30 -11.29 -1.20
C GLY A 545 -4.83 -10.29 -0.14
N THR A 546 -4.04 -9.20 -0.11
CA THR A 546 -4.58 -8.13 0.76
C THR A 546 -5.92 -7.63 0.19
N SER A 547 -6.22 -8.04 -1.07
CA SER A 547 -7.53 -7.75 -1.70
C SER A 547 -8.68 -8.47 -0.97
N MET A 548 -8.35 -9.61 -0.42
CA MET A 548 -9.42 -10.36 0.29
C MET A 548 -9.47 -9.95 1.77
N ALA A 549 -8.27 -9.52 2.31
CA ALA A 549 -8.29 -9.05 3.72
C ALA A 549 -9.05 -7.72 3.83
N THR A 550 -8.99 -6.87 2.81
CA THR A 550 -9.55 -5.50 2.85
C THR A 550 -11.07 -5.53 2.87
N PRO A 551 -11.75 -6.36 2.03
CA PRO A 551 -13.22 -6.35 2.07
C PRO A 551 -13.76 -7.01 3.36
N LEU A 552 -12.98 -7.99 3.90
CA LEU A 552 -13.42 -8.51 5.21
C LEU A 552 -13.37 -7.41 6.29
N THR A 553 -12.30 -6.59 6.18
CA THR A 553 -12.19 -5.50 7.17
C THR A 553 -13.24 -4.41 6.87
N ALA A 554 -13.54 -4.18 5.60
CA ALA A 554 -14.65 -3.26 5.27
C ALA A 554 -15.97 -3.73 5.88
N GLY A 555 -16.27 -5.05 5.73
CA GLY A 555 -17.46 -5.60 6.43
C GLY A 555 -17.40 -5.39 7.94
N ALA A 556 -16.20 -5.65 8.51
CA ALA A 556 -16.07 -5.43 9.97
C ALA A 556 -16.31 -3.96 10.33
N SER A 557 -15.85 -3.03 9.45
CA SER A 557 -16.08 -1.60 9.72
C SER A 557 -17.59 -1.29 9.68
N ALA A 558 -18.30 -1.96 8.73
CA ALA A 558 -19.77 -1.75 8.71
C ALA A 558 -20.42 -2.22 10.02
N LEU A 559 -19.90 -3.27 10.58
CA LEU A 559 -20.47 -3.75 11.86
C LEU A 559 -20.17 -2.75 12.99
N ILE A 560 -18.95 -2.18 12.96
CA ILE A 560 -18.64 -1.18 14.00
C ILE A 560 -19.55 0.04 13.83
N ILE A 561 -19.76 0.43 12.60
CA ILE A 561 -20.62 1.62 12.36
C ILE A 561 -22.07 1.30 12.81
N GLU A 562 -22.55 0.08 12.47
CA GLU A 562 -23.88 -0.29 13.00
C GLU A 562 -23.90 -0.21 14.54
N HIS A 563 -22.86 -0.71 15.15
CA HIS A 563 -22.82 -0.64 16.62
C HIS A 563 -22.87 0.82 17.10
N LEU A 564 -22.11 1.66 16.48
CA LEU A 564 -22.08 3.07 16.92
C LEU A 564 -23.44 3.74 16.67
N LEU A 565 -24.11 3.39 15.60
CA LEU A 565 -25.39 4.04 15.29
C LEU A 565 -26.51 3.48 16.17
N LYS A 566 -26.49 2.20 16.35
CA LYS A 566 -27.72 1.61 16.96
C LYS A 566 -27.51 1.38 18.47
N GLN A 567 -26.32 1.08 18.78
CA GLN A 567 -26.18 0.66 20.21
C GLN A 567 -25.56 1.80 21.02
N ARG A 568 -24.87 2.67 20.28
CA ARG A 568 -24.27 3.77 21.06
C ARG A 568 -24.96 5.09 20.72
N ASN A 569 -26.02 4.98 19.88
CA ASN A 569 -26.89 6.12 19.55
C ASN A 569 -26.09 7.31 19.02
N MET A 570 -25.09 6.98 18.21
CA MET A 570 -24.34 8.08 17.54
C MET A 570 -24.94 8.30 16.15
N SER A 571 -25.20 9.54 15.89
CA SER A 571 -25.92 9.82 14.62
C SER A 571 -24.93 9.89 13.45
N SER A 572 -23.64 10.26 13.80
CA SER A 572 -22.74 10.44 12.63
C SER A 572 -21.29 10.18 13.08
N PRO A 573 -21.03 8.92 13.32
CA PRO A 573 -19.65 8.63 13.73
C PRO A 573 -18.64 8.94 12.62
N SER A 574 -17.43 9.52 13.04
CA SER A 574 -16.42 9.92 12.03
C SER A 574 -15.61 8.70 11.58
N SER A 575 -15.03 8.82 10.42
CA SER A 575 -14.18 7.71 9.91
C SER A 575 -12.93 7.56 10.79
N ALA A 576 -12.44 8.64 11.37
CA ALA A 576 -11.27 8.53 12.27
C ALA A 576 -11.58 7.68 13.51
N LEU A 577 -12.87 7.84 14.03
CA LEU A 577 -13.25 7.01 15.20
C LEU A 577 -13.29 5.53 14.83
N VAL A 578 -13.91 5.25 13.66
CA VAL A 578 -14.00 3.83 13.25
C VAL A 578 -12.58 3.27 13.05
N LYS A 579 -11.68 4.10 12.36
CA LYS A 579 -10.29 3.66 12.16
C LYS A 579 -9.59 3.43 13.51
N GLY A 580 -9.73 4.33 14.52
CA GLY A 580 -9.13 4.18 15.87
C GLY A 580 -9.66 2.95 16.59
N LEU A 581 -10.99 2.67 16.48
CA LEU A 581 -11.56 1.49 17.17
C LEU A 581 -10.98 0.19 16.61
N LEU A 582 -10.88 0.15 15.23
CA LEU A 582 -10.32 -1.09 14.66
C LEU A 582 -8.88 -1.30 15.13
N ALA A 583 -8.13 -0.20 15.16
CA ALA A 583 -6.72 -0.35 15.62
C ALA A 583 -6.66 -0.71 17.12
N GLY A 584 -7.54 -0.12 17.92
CA GLY A 584 -7.58 -0.39 19.38
C GLY A 584 -7.94 -1.85 19.68
N LEU A 585 -8.72 -2.41 18.75
CA LEU A 585 -9.20 -3.78 19.02
C LEU A 585 -8.23 -4.81 18.42
N GLY A 586 -7.27 -4.33 17.63
CA GLY A 586 -6.35 -5.26 16.94
C GLY A 586 -5.60 -6.16 17.93
N VAL A 587 -5.46 -7.42 17.48
CA VAL A 587 -4.72 -8.39 18.30
C VAL A 587 -3.26 -8.42 17.82
N ASP A 588 -2.41 -8.16 18.82
CA ASP A 588 -0.97 -8.29 18.49
C ASP A 588 -0.60 -9.76 18.21
N MET A 589 -0.25 -9.99 16.99
CA MET A 589 -0.01 -11.40 16.60
C MET A 589 1.38 -11.84 17.07
N ASP A 590 1.46 -13.16 17.42
CA ASP A 590 2.72 -13.72 17.97
C ASP A 590 3.74 -13.96 16.86
N GLY A 591 3.27 -13.88 15.62
CA GLY A 591 4.20 -14.20 14.50
C GLY A 591 4.34 -15.71 14.31
N GLN A 592 4.86 -16.19 13.21
CA GLN A 592 4.84 -17.64 12.88
C GLN A 592 6.26 -18.20 12.81
N TYR A 593 7.37 -17.33 13.00
CA TYR A 593 8.72 -17.90 12.78
C TYR A 593 9.62 -17.54 13.97
N GLY A 594 9.05 -17.41 15.34
CA GLY A 594 9.89 -17.26 16.56
C GLY A 594 11.13 -16.39 16.31
N GLY A 595 11.05 -14.91 15.94
CA GLY A 595 11.97 -13.78 15.67
C GLY A 595 11.19 -12.57 15.15
N GLN A 596 11.91 -11.25 14.84
CA GLN A 596 11.25 -10.00 14.38
C GLN A 596 10.58 -10.20 13.02
N ASN A 597 10.37 -11.56 12.60
CA ASN A 597 9.79 -11.78 11.26
C ASN A 597 8.33 -12.20 11.36
N GLY A 598 7.37 -11.52 10.62
CA GLY A 598 6.02 -12.12 10.44
C GLY A 598 5.07 -11.70 11.57
N ALA A 599 5.26 -10.56 12.18
CA ALA A 599 4.39 -9.88 13.16
C ALA A 599 4.82 -10.19 14.58
N ALA A 600 5.97 -10.89 14.84
CA ALA A 600 6.39 -11.29 16.21
C ALA A 600 6.76 -10.06 17.04
N GLU A 601 7.01 -8.88 16.34
CA GLU A 601 7.30 -7.65 17.10
C GLU A 601 6.01 -7.09 17.71
N VAL A 602 6.33 -6.32 18.87
CA VAL A 602 5.14 -5.76 19.56
C VAL A 602 4.47 -4.72 18.65
N ALA A 603 3.19 -4.88 18.44
CA ALA A 603 2.44 -3.84 17.70
C ALA A 603 2.44 -2.52 18.47
N PRO A 604 2.45 -1.52 17.75
CA PRO A 604 2.38 -1.50 16.28
C PRO A 604 3.75 -1.77 15.64
N ASN A 605 3.76 -2.40 14.49
CA ASN A 605 4.98 -2.62 13.69
C ASN A 605 4.62 -2.62 12.20
N PRO A 606 5.59 -2.46 11.36
CA PRO A 606 5.37 -2.25 9.92
C PRO A 606 4.90 -3.54 9.24
N HIS A 607 4.76 -4.61 10.02
CA HIS A 607 4.27 -5.84 9.38
C HIS A 607 2.76 -5.98 9.52
N GLU A 608 2.32 -5.89 10.84
CA GLU A 608 0.88 -6.20 11.04
C GLU A 608 0.14 -4.93 11.47
N GLY A 609 0.91 -3.78 11.48
CA GLY A 609 0.27 -2.54 12.00
C GLY A 609 -0.11 -2.65 13.48
N TRP A 610 -1.41 -2.36 13.73
CA TRP A 610 -1.81 -2.36 15.15
C TRP A 610 -2.41 -3.72 15.51
N GLY A 611 -2.22 -4.63 14.54
CA GLY A 611 -2.63 -6.00 14.90
C GLY A 611 -3.71 -6.52 13.94
N ARG A 612 -4.00 -7.81 14.13
CA ARG A 612 -5.05 -8.43 13.31
C ARG A 612 -6.45 -8.07 13.83
N VAL A 613 -7.36 -7.85 12.92
CA VAL A 613 -8.72 -7.43 13.30
C VAL A 613 -9.35 -8.50 14.21
N ASP A 614 -10.02 -7.95 15.28
CA ASP A 614 -10.82 -8.78 16.21
C ASP A 614 -11.87 -7.89 16.89
N LEU A 615 -13.11 -8.29 16.64
CA LEU A 615 -14.16 -7.34 17.07
C LEU A 615 -14.73 -7.75 18.43
N GLN A 616 -14.21 -8.69 19.08
CA GLN A 616 -14.84 -9.20 20.32
C GLN A 616 -14.75 -8.14 21.44
N GLY A 617 -13.65 -7.32 21.34
CA GLY A 617 -13.48 -6.31 22.41
C GLY A 617 -14.34 -5.06 22.15
N LEU A 618 -15.09 -5.14 21.12
CA LEU A 618 -15.88 -3.94 20.75
C LEU A 618 -16.89 -3.58 21.84
N MET A 619 -17.45 -4.57 22.57
CA MET A 619 -18.53 -4.31 23.55
C MET A 619 -17.97 -3.59 24.78
N ASN A 620 -16.65 -3.54 24.88
CA ASN A 620 -16.06 -2.94 26.10
C ASN A 620 -15.38 -1.61 25.77
N ALA A 621 -15.57 -1.15 24.54
CA ALA A 621 -14.77 0.02 24.13
C ALA A 621 -15.46 1.30 24.61
N THR A 622 -14.66 2.18 25.09
CA THR A 622 -15.13 3.55 25.38
C THR A 622 -14.64 4.51 24.27
N ILE A 623 -15.64 5.51 23.99
CA ILE A 623 -15.26 6.21 22.73
C ILE A 623 -15.52 7.71 22.93
N LEU A 624 -14.70 8.48 22.39
CA LEU A 624 -14.92 9.92 22.18
C LEU A 624 -14.62 10.29 20.72
N ASP A 625 -15.57 11.12 20.25
CA ASP A 625 -15.39 11.43 18.81
C ASP A 625 -15.34 12.94 18.62
N ARG A 626 -14.32 13.45 17.82
CA ARG A 626 -14.16 14.83 17.29
C ARG A 626 -13.90 15.81 18.43
N GLN A 627 -12.97 15.40 19.15
CA GLN A 627 -12.51 16.41 20.14
C GLN A 627 -11.55 17.41 19.47
N GLN A 628 -11.84 18.69 19.62
CA GLN A 628 -11.06 19.72 18.90
C GLN A 628 -9.82 20.11 19.72
N ILE A 629 -8.79 20.24 18.99
CA ILE A 629 -7.53 20.59 19.70
C ILE A 629 -6.72 21.51 18.79
N SER A 630 -6.20 22.66 19.36
CA SER A 630 -5.32 23.60 18.62
C SER A 630 -3.89 23.55 19.16
N THR A 631 -3.06 24.31 18.44
CA THR A 631 -1.64 24.30 18.87
C THR A 631 -1.51 24.86 20.29
N GLY A 632 -0.81 24.10 21.12
CA GLY A 632 -0.51 24.57 22.49
C GLY A 632 -1.58 24.14 23.49
N GLU A 633 -2.78 23.60 22.94
CA GLU A 633 -3.82 23.16 23.89
C GLU A 633 -3.55 21.72 24.38
N SER A 634 -4.03 21.53 25.60
CA SER A 634 -3.95 20.18 26.18
C SER A 634 -5.27 19.85 26.90
N HIS A 635 -5.88 18.69 26.52
CA HIS A 635 -7.15 18.30 27.14
C HIS A 635 -6.98 16.99 27.92
N PRO A 636 -7.48 17.00 29.19
CA PRO A 636 -7.47 15.75 29.99
C PRO A 636 -8.81 15.01 29.90
N PHE A 637 -8.65 13.67 29.74
CA PHE A 637 -9.84 12.81 29.83
C PHE A 637 -9.60 11.70 30.88
N GLN A 638 -10.64 11.59 31.76
CA GLN A 638 -10.45 10.57 32.83
C GLN A 638 -11.46 9.44 32.63
N PHE A 639 -10.90 8.25 32.85
CA PHE A 639 -11.83 7.10 32.93
C PHE A 639 -11.39 6.15 34.05
N THR A 640 -12.44 5.32 34.45
CA THR A 640 -12.16 4.44 35.62
C THR A 640 -12.27 2.97 35.17
N LEU A 641 -11.15 2.30 35.49
CA LEU A 641 -11.26 0.82 35.39
C LEU A 641 -11.80 0.22 36.69
N THR A 642 -12.92 -0.58 36.51
CA THR A 642 -13.58 -1.10 37.74
C THR A 642 -12.91 -2.40 38.18
N GLY A 643 -12.07 -2.93 37.35
CA GLY A 643 -11.26 -4.13 37.68
C GLY A 643 -9.94 -4.12 36.90
N ASN A 644 -9.09 -5.11 37.35
CA ASN A 644 -7.84 -5.24 36.56
C ASN A 644 -8.12 -5.85 35.19
N VAL A 645 -7.36 -5.26 34.24
CA VAL A 645 -7.56 -5.84 32.88
C VAL A 645 -6.19 -6.25 32.32
N THR A 646 -6.32 -7.26 31.56
CA THR A 646 -5.06 -7.85 31.03
C THR A 646 -4.39 -6.89 30.03
N ARG A 647 -5.23 -6.13 29.43
CA ARG A 647 -4.63 -5.17 28.49
C ARG A 647 -5.56 -3.96 28.33
N LEU A 648 -4.86 -2.73 28.46
CA LEU A 648 -5.56 -1.47 28.19
C LEU A 648 -4.86 -0.77 27.01
N ARG A 649 -5.79 -0.49 25.99
CA ARG A 649 -5.24 0.28 24.85
C ARG A 649 -6.05 1.56 24.65
N VAL A 650 -5.26 2.69 24.56
CA VAL A 650 -5.92 3.98 24.26
C VAL A 650 -5.40 4.49 22.90
N MET A 651 -6.47 4.70 22.03
CA MET A 651 -6.05 5.09 20.66
C MET A 651 -6.48 6.53 20.38
N GLY A 652 -5.54 7.24 19.78
CA GLY A 652 -5.87 8.55 19.17
C GLY A 652 -5.79 8.49 17.64
N SER A 653 -6.92 9.02 17.03
CA SER A 653 -6.93 9.02 15.55
C SER A 653 -7.59 10.29 15.04
N TRP A 654 -7.00 10.78 13.97
CA TRP A 654 -7.64 11.99 13.40
C TRP A 654 -7.42 12.00 11.88
N THR A 655 -8.42 12.64 11.21
CA THR A 655 -8.27 12.82 9.75
C THR A 655 -7.41 14.07 9.47
N ASP A 656 -6.15 13.79 9.14
CA ASP A 656 -5.12 14.84 8.95
C ASP A 656 -5.30 15.51 7.58
N PRO A 657 -5.15 16.90 7.53
CA PRO A 657 -5.21 17.53 6.20
C PRO A 657 -4.22 16.89 5.21
N ALA A 658 -4.67 16.96 3.96
CA ALA A 658 -3.80 16.33 2.94
C ALA A 658 -2.45 17.06 2.86
N SER A 659 -1.42 16.23 2.70
CA SER A 659 -0.08 16.79 2.45
C SER A 659 0.26 16.69 0.96
N SER A 660 1.38 17.15 0.62
CA SER A 660 1.80 17.09 -0.80
C SER A 660 2.75 15.91 -1.05
N PRO A 661 2.42 15.17 -2.10
CA PRO A 661 3.35 14.06 -2.41
C PRO A 661 4.79 14.55 -2.59
N ALA A 662 4.96 15.87 -2.62
CA ALA A 662 6.30 16.43 -2.90
C ALA A 662 7.12 16.57 -1.61
N VAL A 663 6.49 16.26 -0.42
CA VAL A 663 7.25 16.53 0.82
C VAL A 663 7.71 15.20 1.42
N ALA A 664 8.77 15.24 2.28
CA ALA A 664 9.43 14.04 2.86
C ALA A 664 8.62 13.47 4.02
N TYR A 665 7.88 14.45 4.72
CA TYR A 665 6.98 13.98 5.80
C TYR A 665 5.56 14.50 5.55
N ASN A 666 4.67 13.54 5.78
CA ASN A 666 3.34 13.89 5.26
C ASN A 666 2.39 14.22 6.41
N LEU A 667 2.91 14.06 7.70
CA LEU A 667 2.04 14.49 8.80
C LEU A 667 1.98 16.03 8.84
N VAL A 668 0.70 16.59 8.91
CA VAL A 668 0.55 18.06 8.91
C VAL A 668 0.26 18.52 10.34
N ASN A 669 -0.76 17.93 10.94
CA ASN A 669 -1.05 18.28 12.35
C ASN A 669 -0.49 17.23 13.31
N ARG A 670 0.27 17.81 14.22
CA ARG A 670 0.92 16.86 15.17
C ARG A 670 0.21 16.92 16.53
N ILE A 671 -0.24 15.69 16.90
CA ILE A 671 -0.91 15.52 18.21
C ILE A 671 -0.20 14.41 18.98
N ASP A 672 0.04 14.73 20.22
CA ASP A 672 0.64 13.70 21.10
C ASP A 672 -0.34 13.32 22.21
N MET A 673 0.02 12.04 22.78
CA MET A 673 -0.87 11.60 23.88
C MET A 673 -0.01 11.09 25.03
N SER A 674 -0.58 11.35 26.24
CA SER A 674 0.03 10.68 27.41
C SER A 674 -1.04 10.01 28.28
N LEU A 675 -0.56 8.95 28.90
CA LEU A 675 -1.47 8.17 29.74
C LEU A 675 -0.88 8.07 31.15
N ILE A 676 -1.79 8.40 32.12
CA ILE A 676 -1.31 8.36 33.52
C ILE A 676 -2.14 7.33 34.31
N ALA A 677 -1.36 6.37 34.96
CA ALA A 677 -2.02 5.31 35.75
C ALA A 677 -2.41 5.86 37.13
N PRO A 678 -3.18 5.10 37.91
CA PRO A 678 -3.60 5.53 39.25
C PRO A 678 -2.41 5.71 40.20
N ASP A 679 -1.37 4.93 39.92
CA ASP A 679 -0.22 5.03 40.86
C ASP A 679 0.75 6.12 40.42
N GLY A 680 0.36 6.91 39.31
CA GLY A 680 1.17 8.07 38.87
C GLY A 680 2.12 7.71 37.73
N THR A 681 2.19 6.37 37.33
CA THR A 681 3.07 5.99 36.19
C THR A 681 2.53 6.63 34.90
N THR A 682 3.54 7.15 34.05
CA THR A 682 3.09 7.89 32.85
C THR A 682 3.74 7.28 31.59
N TRP A 683 2.86 7.19 30.59
CA TRP A 683 3.31 6.79 29.24
C TRP A 683 2.97 7.92 28.25
N SER A 684 3.96 8.19 27.26
CA SER A 684 3.63 9.25 26.27
C SER A 684 4.09 8.80 24.88
N THR A 685 3.38 9.37 23.95
CA THR A 685 3.82 9.12 22.56
C THR A 685 4.53 10.39 22.05
N LEU A 686 5.77 10.10 21.40
CA LEU A 686 6.30 11.20 20.55
C LEU A 686 6.02 10.88 19.07
N ASN A 687 4.91 11.55 18.68
CA ASN A 687 4.42 11.19 17.35
C ASN A 687 5.01 12.15 16.30
N LEU A 688 5.91 11.54 15.51
CA LEU A 688 6.50 12.50 14.52
C LEU A 688 5.93 12.23 13.13
N ARG A 689 5.07 11.12 13.09
CA ARG A 689 4.85 10.84 11.65
C ARG A 689 3.44 10.31 11.43
N ASP A 690 2.71 9.90 12.53
CA ASP A 690 1.49 9.10 12.29
C ASP A 690 0.26 9.92 12.74
N ASN A 691 -0.82 9.71 12.05
CA ASN A 691 -2.08 10.33 12.52
C ASN A 691 -3.00 9.30 13.18
N LEU A 692 -2.51 8.16 13.41
CA LEU A 692 -3.07 7.11 14.27
C LEU A 692 -2.02 6.67 15.30
N ILE A 693 -2.33 7.01 16.58
CA ILE A 693 -1.32 6.68 17.63
C ILE A 693 -2.03 5.98 18.80
N GLY A 694 -1.22 5.25 19.58
CA GLY A 694 -1.86 4.54 20.71
C GLY A 694 -0.85 4.17 21.79
N LEU A 695 -1.33 3.98 23.00
CA LEU A 695 -0.54 3.47 24.15
C LEU A 695 -1.18 2.19 24.68
N SER A 696 -0.24 1.18 24.82
CA SER A 696 -0.76 -0.11 25.34
C SER A 696 -0.08 -0.45 26.68
N VAL A 697 -0.99 -0.77 27.63
CA VAL A 697 -0.47 -1.21 28.95
C VAL A 697 -0.98 -2.63 29.26
N THR A 698 0.03 -3.45 29.63
CA THR A 698 -0.39 -4.82 30.03
C THR A 698 -0.62 -4.87 31.55
N ASN A 699 -1.62 -5.64 31.90
CA ASN A 699 -1.97 -5.84 33.32
C ASN A 699 -2.27 -4.50 34.00
N ALA A 700 -3.19 -3.73 33.34
CA ALA A 700 -3.59 -2.42 33.91
C ALA A 700 -4.46 -2.59 35.16
N THR A 701 -4.12 -1.79 36.19
CA THR A 701 -4.78 -1.97 37.50
C THR A 701 -6.06 -1.12 37.58
N LYS A 702 -6.88 -1.59 38.47
CA LYS A 702 -8.15 -0.87 38.70
C LYS A 702 -7.86 0.53 39.28
N GLY A 703 -8.63 1.53 38.83
CA GLY A 703 -8.48 2.89 39.38
C GLY A 703 -8.69 3.94 38.27
N VAL A 704 -8.42 5.17 38.70
CA VAL A 704 -8.69 6.29 37.76
C VAL A 704 -7.45 6.51 36.86
N TRP A 705 -7.72 6.50 35.61
CA TRP A 705 -6.67 6.75 34.61
C TRP A 705 -6.95 8.08 33.90
N THR A 706 -5.88 8.73 33.51
CA THR A 706 -6.07 9.99 32.78
C THR A 706 -5.32 9.94 31.45
N VAL A 707 -6.04 10.38 30.39
CA VAL A 707 -5.39 10.51 29.08
C VAL A 707 -5.30 12.00 28.74
N TRP A 708 -4.04 12.40 28.37
CA TRP A 708 -3.89 13.77 27.89
C TRP A 708 -3.70 13.78 26.37
N VAL A 709 -4.47 14.68 25.75
CA VAL A 709 -4.28 14.91 24.31
C VAL A 709 -3.71 16.33 24.13
N ASN A 710 -2.56 16.28 23.38
CA ASN A 710 -1.83 17.56 23.30
C ASN A 710 -1.70 17.98 21.83
N GLY A 711 -2.21 19.26 21.55
CA GLY A 711 -1.98 19.83 20.21
C GLY A 711 -0.57 20.41 20.09
N THR A 712 0.38 19.54 19.80
CA THR A 712 1.79 19.94 19.81
C THR A 712 2.07 20.95 18.68
N ASP A 713 1.63 20.64 17.47
CA ASP A 713 1.82 21.52 16.30
C ASP A 713 0.69 21.29 15.30
N VAL A 714 -0.32 22.23 15.29
CA VAL A 714 -1.54 22.04 14.47
C VAL A 714 -1.68 23.26 13.54
N PRO A 715 -0.86 23.39 12.55
CA PRO A 715 -0.80 24.57 11.68
C PRO A 715 -2.08 24.75 10.86
N ILE A 716 -2.79 23.59 10.65
CA ILE A 716 -4.13 23.74 10.03
C ILE A 716 -5.19 23.24 11.03
N GLY A 717 -5.65 24.11 11.98
CA GLY A 717 -6.61 23.70 13.04
C GLY A 717 -7.86 24.59 13.02
N PRO A 718 -8.62 24.39 14.14
CA PRO A 718 -8.48 23.29 15.10
C PRO A 718 -8.69 21.92 14.44
N GLN A 719 -7.89 20.82 15.00
CA GLN A 719 -8.00 19.43 14.50
C GLN A 719 -8.92 18.59 15.40
N ASN A 720 -9.91 17.89 14.72
CA ASN A 720 -10.75 16.94 15.48
C ASN A 720 -10.02 15.60 15.72
N VAL A 721 -10.02 15.21 16.98
CA VAL A 721 -9.34 13.95 17.34
C VAL A 721 -10.35 13.01 18.00
N SER A 722 -10.27 11.70 17.57
CA SER A 722 -11.13 10.68 18.22
C SER A 722 -10.31 9.76 19.13
N LEU A 723 -10.92 9.31 20.28
CA LEU A 723 -10.27 8.35 21.19
C LEU A 723 -11.17 7.12 21.39
#